data_AF-A0A093HX96-F1
#
_entry.id   AF-A0A093HX96-F1
#
_cell.length_a   1.000
_cell.length_b   1.000
_cell.length_c   1.000
_cell.angle_alpha   90.00
_cell.angle_beta   90.00
_cell.angle_gamma   90.00
#
_symmetry.space_group_name_H-M   'P 1'
#
loop_
_entity.id
_entity.type
_entity.pdbx_description
1 polymer ?
#
loop_
_entity_poly.entity_id
_entity_poly.type
_entity_poly.pdbx_seq_one_letter_code
_entity_poly.pdbx_strand_id
1 'polypeptide(L)'
;QREKDAGSRCVISMNSNSTSIYDPRNPGLVKTFTFDLAYWSHSGFLKDKNTVTQAREVFRDLGEGVLENAWQGYNATLLAYGQTGSGKSYSMIGYGANRGIVPVVCEELFKAIQNQEKNKQYQITFSMLEIYNEQVIDLLSKTRKPGGLKIREDQQQGFYVDGLKLVPCDNYAQIERLMEQGNKMRTTATTTMNATSSRSHMVITIQFKQVYVAWTAIWREDEAVTKQSVINLVDLAGSERQKSSGSEKDRLKEGTRVNLSLTTLGNVISALAEGATGKKVLHIPYRDSVLTKLLQSALGGNSRTIMIAAVSPADICYEETLSTLRYAERTKKIRNKAVVNASPTEKLTRELKAENTKLLSRLAGLRNPGTLAADETQELRYLLAEKEQGIQSVQVTWESRLQAAREEWEQQYAAIAQERQMMETFPYLLNINEDPQLSWVLKHFIQDGSSEVGQSTSNAIILRGLGILDKHATFTNADGKVTLTPHDKCKAIVNGAPITGKTKLQHLDRVILGSNSAFLYVGPPAERTDEDLSRYDYDFFQSELAAAEGFSVDDLGAAGSKDSRADPGVLAVFHDYIKLMPLVAEVNQMSEELKKDLKFELKVKNLASTDSRGYDLQKEIMVKVTHATTNQVWVWSKAKFINRKFLMEELYQRFQEGEDTHVNQDSDPFWDPVEVVHLGSAHVWLQSLAYCVQLEEQTELLNSEGLEEAVVLINLSPCSRDGRILGEDDTVIDPLELLGRRVDFQIHIAECLGV
;
A
#
# COMPACT_ATOMS: atom_id res chain seq x y z
N GLN A 1 17.03 3.35 4.72
CA GLN A 1 18.30 2.62 4.58
C GLN A 1 18.54 2.25 3.13
N ARG A 2 17.60 1.54 2.47
CA ARG A 2 17.60 1.25 1.02
C ARG A 2 18.20 2.32 0.09
N GLU A 3 17.72 3.56 0.16
CA GLU A 3 18.22 4.66 -0.69
C GLU A 3 19.71 5.00 -0.43
N LYS A 4 20.16 4.87 0.82
CA LYS A 4 21.57 5.06 1.18
C LYS A 4 22.43 3.90 0.69
N ASP A 5 21.93 2.68 0.84
CA ASP A 5 22.61 1.46 0.39
C ASP A 5 22.77 1.45 -1.13
N ALA A 6 21.73 1.89 -1.86
CA ALA A 6 21.77 2.07 -3.31
C ALA A 6 22.63 3.25 -3.77
N GLY A 7 23.28 3.99 -2.85
CA GLY A 7 24.11 5.15 -3.17
C GLY A 7 23.34 6.28 -3.85
N SER A 8 22.02 6.33 -3.67
CA SER A 8 21.15 7.30 -4.32
C SER A 8 21.51 8.73 -3.91
N ARG A 9 21.52 9.63 -4.88
CA ARG A 9 21.76 11.06 -4.63
C ARG A 9 20.45 11.76 -4.35
N CYS A 10 20.53 12.81 -3.53
CA CYS A 10 19.41 13.68 -3.28
C CYS A 10 19.13 14.56 -4.51
N VAL A 11 17.94 14.43 -5.10
CA VAL A 11 17.49 15.23 -6.26
C VAL A 11 16.43 16.26 -5.92
N ILE A 12 16.11 16.44 -4.63
CA ILE A 12 15.20 17.48 -4.16
C ILE A 12 15.96 18.51 -3.33
N SER A 13 15.56 19.77 -3.45
CA SER A 13 15.90 20.82 -2.50
C SER A 13 14.65 21.63 -2.17
N MET A 14 14.42 21.92 -0.89
CA MET A 14 13.31 22.77 -0.44
C MET A 14 13.85 24.05 0.19
N ASN A 15 13.22 25.18 -0.12
CA ASN A 15 13.47 26.47 0.49
C ASN A 15 12.14 27.19 0.72
N SER A 16 11.78 27.39 1.99
CA SER A 16 10.45 27.91 2.38
C SER A 16 9.36 27.09 1.67
N ASN A 17 8.51 27.73 0.86
CA ASN A 17 7.40 27.10 0.16
C ASN A 17 7.75 26.58 -1.24
N SER A 18 9.04 26.66 -1.62
CA SER A 18 9.53 26.29 -2.94
C SER A 18 10.26 24.95 -2.90
N THR A 19 9.84 24.01 -3.75
CA THR A 19 10.44 22.70 -3.90
C THR A 19 11.02 22.58 -5.29
N SER A 20 12.35 22.41 -5.39
CA SER A 20 13.05 22.20 -6.66
C SER A 20 13.51 20.76 -6.79
N ILE A 21 13.41 20.21 -8.01
CA ILE A 21 13.87 18.87 -8.37
C ILE A 21 14.88 18.96 -9.51
N TYR A 22 15.99 18.22 -9.38
CA TYR A 22 17.10 18.16 -10.34
C TYR A 22 16.99 16.87 -11.16
N ASP A 23 17.06 16.94 -12.50
CA ASP A 23 17.10 15.72 -13.33
C ASP A 23 18.48 15.06 -13.23
N PRO A 24 18.59 13.82 -12.69
CA PRO A 24 19.87 13.15 -12.58
C PRO A 24 20.51 12.84 -13.95
N ARG A 25 19.71 12.77 -15.03
CA ARG A 25 20.20 12.55 -16.41
C ARG A 25 20.57 13.85 -17.12
N ASN A 26 20.08 14.99 -16.64
CA ASN A 26 20.37 16.30 -17.21
C ASN A 26 20.52 17.34 -16.09
N PRO A 27 21.74 17.47 -15.52
CA PRO A 27 22.00 18.33 -14.36
C PRO A 27 21.64 19.82 -14.56
N GLY A 28 21.54 20.28 -15.82
CA GLY A 28 21.11 21.65 -16.14
C GLY A 28 19.60 21.87 -16.08
N LEU A 29 18.80 20.80 -16.01
CA LEU A 29 17.34 20.88 -15.99
C LEU A 29 16.82 20.83 -14.55
N VAL A 30 16.52 22.00 -14.00
CA VAL A 30 15.87 22.16 -12.69
C VAL A 30 14.42 22.57 -12.89
N LYS A 31 13.52 21.89 -12.17
CA LYS A 31 12.10 22.27 -12.12
C LYS A 31 11.76 22.71 -10.70
N THR A 32 11.15 23.88 -10.58
CA THR A 32 10.76 24.46 -9.30
C THR A 32 9.25 24.57 -9.22
N PHE A 33 8.70 24.12 -8.09
CA PHE A 33 7.28 24.14 -7.78
C PHE A 33 7.06 24.97 -6.51
N THR A 34 5.95 25.70 -6.44
CA THR A 34 5.59 26.52 -5.28
C THR A 34 4.29 26.05 -4.66
N PHE A 35 4.36 25.59 -3.41
CA PHE A 35 3.22 25.08 -2.66
C PHE A 35 2.82 26.06 -1.56
N ASP A 36 1.79 25.71 -0.78
CA ASP A 36 1.36 26.54 0.34
C ASP A 36 2.29 26.37 1.54
N LEU A 37 2.82 25.15 1.72
CA LEU A 37 3.78 24.76 2.74
C LEU A 37 4.73 23.69 2.16
N ALA A 38 5.94 23.58 2.67
CA ALA A 38 6.87 22.50 2.33
C ALA A 38 7.67 22.05 3.56
N TYR A 39 7.82 20.73 3.72
CA TYR A 39 8.46 20.11 4.87
C TYR A 39 9.64 19.24 4.43
N TRP A 40 10.79 19.37 5.10
CA TRP A 40 12.03 18.70 4.73
C TRP A 40 12.61 17.88 5.88
N SER A 41 12.90 16.60 5.64
CA SER A 41 13.41 15.67 6.67
C SER A 41 14.66 14.88 6.23
N HIS A 42 15.26 15.21 5.08
CA HIS A 42 16.37 14.43 4.49
C HIS A 42 17.67 14.49 5.31
N SER A 43 17.95 15.60 6.01
CA SER A 43 19.22 15.86 6.71
C SER A 43 19.41 15.07 8.02
N GLY A 44 18.68 13.98 8.21
CA GLY A 44 18.92 13.00 9.26
C GLY A 44 17.84 12.92 10.33
N PHE A 45 17.55 11.69 10.71
CA PHE A 45 16.74 11.31 11.86
C PHE A 45 17.66 11.25 13.09
N LEU A 46 17.69 12.31 13.90
CA LEU A 46 18.25 12.23 15.25
C LEU A 46 17.11 11.80 16.18
N LYS A 47 17.26 10.66 16.86
CA LYS A 47 16.27 10.07 17.78
C LYS A 47 16.07 10.91 19.06
N ASP A 48 16.41 12.19 19.04
CA ASP A 48 16.41 13.13 20.15
C ASP A 48 15.78 14.47 19.73
N LYS A 49 14.78 14.93 20.50
CA LYS A 49 14.03 16.21 20.51
C LYS A 49 13.54 16.86 19.19
N ASN A 50 14.25 16.75 18.06
CA ASN A 50 13.97 17.44 16.79
C ASN A 50 12.92 16.74 15.89
N THR A 51 12.60 15.46 16.12
CA THR A 51 11.55 14.73 15.39
C THR A 51 10.16 15.06 15.92
N VAL A 52 10.06 15.19 17.25
CA VAL A 52 8.87 15.66 17.94
C VAL A 52 8.52 17.08 17.48
N THR A 53 9.50 17.93 17.16
CA THR A 53 9.23 19.28 16.66
C THR A 53 8.65 19.30 15.25
N GLN A 54 9.13 18.47 14.32
CA GLN A 54 8.62 18.50 12.94
C GLN A 54 7.24 17.84 12.78
N ALA A 55 6.98 16.70 13.43
CA ALA A 55 5.63 16.12 13.43
C ALA A 55 4.62 17.07 14.10
N ARG A 56 5.05 17.79 15.16
CA ARG A 56 4.26 18.86 15.77
C ARG A 56 4.07 20.07 14.86
N GLU A 57 5.07 20.47 14.08
CA GLU A 57 4.93 21.55 13.09
C GLU A 57 3.93 21.18 12.00
N VAL A 58 4.02 19.97 11.44
CA VAL A 58 3.05 19.48 10.45
C VAL A 58 1.65 19.44 11.04
N PHE A 59 1.50 18.98 12.29
CA PHE A 59 0.20 19.02 12.97
C PHE A 59 -0.29 20.45 13.22
N ARG A 60 0.57 21.35 13.70
CA ARG A 60 0.22 22.75 13.93
C ARG A 60 -0.27 23.41 12.65
N ASP A 61 0.46 23.23 11.56
CA ASP A 61 0.14 23.95 10.32
C ASP A 61 -1.06 23.32 9.56
N LEU A 62 -1.26 21.99 9.65
CA LEU A 62 -2.31 21.27 8.91
C LEU A 62 -3.46 20.77 9.81
N GLY A 63 -3.12 20.11 10.90
CA GLY A 63 -4.06 19.47 11.83
C GLY A 63 -4.90 20.47 12.63
N GLU A 64 -4.31 21.56 13.12
CA GLU A 64 -5.08 22.65 13.78
C GLU A 64 -6.08 23.25 12.79
N GLY A 65 -5.68 23.51 11.54
CA GLY A 65 -6.59 23.98 10.50
C GLY A 65 -7.75 23.02 10.22
N VAL A 66 -7.52 21.70 10.23
CA VAL A 66 -8.60 20.70 10.12
C VAL A 66 -9.58 20.84 11.29
N LEU A 67 -9.07 20.95 12.51
CA LEU A 67 -9.89 21.08 13.72
C LEU A 67 -10.67 22.39 13.74
N GLU A 68 -10.04 23.52 13.47
CA GLU A 68 -10.68 24.84 13.42
C GLU A 68 -11.85 24.86 12.44
N ASN A 69 -11.66 24.27 11.26
CA ASN A 69 -12.73 24.15 10.26
C ASN A 69 -13.89 23.29 10.78
N ALA A 70 -13.58 22.14 11.40
CA ALA A 70 -14.59 21.26 11.98
C ALA A 70 -15.39 21.94 13.10
N TRP A 71 -14.72 22.67 13.99
CA TRP A 71 -15.35 23.46 15.05
C TRP A 71 -16.25 24.57 14.52
N GLN A 72 -15.92 25.16 13.38
CA GLN A 72 -16.78 26.14 12.73
C GLN A 72 -17.97 25.50 12.01
N GLY A 73 -17.98 24.19 11.81
CA GLY A 73 -19.01 23.44 11.09
C GLY A 73 -18.71 23.24 9.60
N TYR A 74 -17.50 23.49 9.14
CA TYR A 74 -17.08 23.13 7.78
C TYR A 74 -16.69 21.65 7.74
N ASN A 75 -16.99 20.97 6.62
CA ASN A 75 -16.34 19.69 6.34
C ASN A 75 -14.86 19.95 6.07
N ALA A 76 -14.02 19.03 6.52
CA ALA A 76 -12.58 19.08 6.32
C ALA A 76 -12.10 17.75 5.72
N THR A 77 -11.15 17.81 4.80
CA THR A 77 -10.55 16.60 4.24
C THR A 77 -9.05 16.79 4.16
N LEU A 78 -8.30 15.82 4.67
CA LEU A 78 -6.85 15.76 4.53
C LEU A 78 -6.49 14.43 3.88
N LEU A 79 -5.82 14.50 2.73
CA LEU A 79 -5.40 13.32 1.98
C LEU A 79 -3.89 13.30 1.76
N ALA A 80 -3.27 12.14 1.91
CA ALA A 80 -1.86 11.92 1.60
C ALA A 80 -1.71 11.18 0.26
N TYR A 81 -0.86 11.70 -0.63
CA TYR A 81 -0.63 11.19 -1.98
C TYR A 81 0.87 11.13 -2.28
N GLY A 82 1.31 10.08 -2.98
CA GLY A 82 2.71 9.86 -3.35
C GLY A 82 3.03 8.38 -3.49
N GLN A 83 4.24 8.06 -3.97
CA GLN A 83 4.64 6.67 -4.16
C GLN A 83 4.73 5.89 -2.84
N THR A 84 4.72 4.56 -2.90
CA THR A 84 5.01 3.70 -1.75
C THR A 84 6.40 4.02 -1.18
N GLY A 85 6.48 4.12 0.15
CA GLY A 85 7.70 4.49 0.86
C GLY A 85 8.00 6.00 0.94
N SER A 86 7.19 6.87 0.33
CA SER A 86 7.45 8.32 0.38
C SER A 86 7.03 9.03 1.67
N GLY A 87 6.36 8.32 2.59
CA GLY A 87 5.97 8.86 3.91
C GLY A 87 4.49 9.24 4.08
N LYS A 88 3.59 8.75 3.22
CA LYS A 88 2.12 8.97 3.35
C LYS A 88 1.59 8.50 4.71
N SER A 89 1.70 7.20 4.99
CA SER A 89 1.21 6.58 6.22
C SER A 89 1.96 7.05 7.47
N TYR A 90 3.26 7.41 7.33
CA TYR A 90 4.04 8.09 8.36
C TYR A 90 3.40 9.42 8.77
N SER A 91 2.98 10.22 7.80
CA SER A 91 2.37 11.53 8.05
C SER A 91 0.94 11.39 8.61
N MET A 92 0.17 10.43 8.09
CA MET A 92 -1.24 10.24 8.49
C MET A 92 -1.37 9.58 9.87
N ILE A 93 -0.74 8.42 10.08
CA ILE A 93 -0.89 7.60 11.29
C ILE A 93 0.35 7.71 12.18
N GLY A 94 1.54 7.64 11.58
CA GLY A 94 2.81 7.56 12.32
C GLY A 94 3.20 6.14 12.72
N TYR A 95 4.35 6.00 13.39
CA TYR A 95 4.90 4.71 13.82
C TYR A 95 5.50 4.81 15.23
N GLY A 96 5.21 3.82 16.06
CA GLY A 96 5.71 3.73 17.43
C GLY A 96 5.42 5.00 18.23
N ALA A 97 6.45 5.64 18.77
CA ALA A 97 6.31 6.88 19.52
C ALA A 97 6.01 8.12 18.65
N ASN A 98 6.24 8.06 17.33
CA ASN A 98 5.99 9.17 16.43
C ASN A 98 4.54 9.10 15.93
N ARG A 99 3.66 9.89 16.54
CA ARG A 99 2.24 9.96 16.19
C ARG A 99 2.03 10.91 15.01
N GLY A 100 1.30 10.45 13.99
CA GLY A 100 0.93 11.24 12.82
C GLY A 100 -0.28 12.15 13.07
N ILE A 101 -0.84 12.72 12.00
CA ILE A 101 -1.93 13.70 12.08
C ILE A 101 -3.20 13.09 12.70
N VAL A 102 -3.60 11.89 12.29
CA VAL A 102 -4.84 11.23 12.72
C VAL A 102 -4.94 11.10 14.25
N PRO A 103 -4.00 10.41 14.93
CA PRO A 103 -4.10 10.26 16.38
C PRO A 103 -4.06 11.61 17.12
N VAL A 104 -3.30 12.60 16.62
CA VAL A 104 -3.19 13.91 17.27
C VAL A 104 -4.46 14.74 17.06
N VAL A 105 -5.06 14.76 15.86
CA VAL A 105 -6.35 15.41 15.58
C VAL A 105 -7.45 14.84 16.49
N CYS A 106 -7.52 13.52 16.63
CA CYS A 106 -8.51 12.87 17.48
C CYS A 106 -8.32 13.25 18.96
N GLU A 107 -7.09 13.26 19.45
CA GLU A 107 -6.79 13.61 20.85
C GLU A 107 -7.11 15.08 21.15
N GLU A 108 -6.64 16.00 20.30
CA GLU A 108 -6.86 17.44 20.48
C GLU A 108 -8.34 17.82 20.33
N LEU A 109 -9.12 17.13 19.48
CA LEU A 109 -10.57 17.30 19.42
C LEU A 109 -11.23 17.03 20.78
N PHE A 110 -10.90 15.90 21.42
CA PHE A 110 -11.46 15.56 22.73
C PHE A 110 -10.96 16.45 23.86
N LYS A 111 -9.68 16.86 23.85
CA LYS A 111 -9.16 17.87 24.79
C LYS A 111 -9.90 19.19 24.65
N ALA A 112 -10.12 19.64 23.42
CA ALA A 112 -10.87 20.86 23.16
C ALA A 112 -12.31 20.76 23.71
N ILE A 113 -12.99 19.62 23.52
CA ILE A 113 -14.33 19.38 24.08
C ILE A 113 -14.36 19.45 25.61
N GLN A 114 -13.37 18.87 26.30
CA GLN A 114 -13.28 18.90 27.76
C GLN A 114 -13.17 20.33 28.32
N ASN A 115 -12.61 21.25 27.54
CA ASN A 115 -12.41 22.66 27.90
C ASN A 115 -13.59 23.57 27.54
N GLN A 116 -14.67 23.06 26.91
CA GLN A 116 -15.82 23.86 26.50
C GLN A 116 -16.89 24.02 27.60
N GLU A 117 -17.75 25.04 27.42
CA GLU A 117 -18.91 25.29 28.27
C GLU A 117 -19.91 24.11 28.26
N LYS A 118 -20.54 23.84 29.41
CA LYS A 118 -21.51 22.74 29.61
C LYS A 118 -22.88 22.96 28.96
N ASN A 119 -23.05 24.00 28.16
CA ASN A 119 -24.30 24.35 27.48
C ASN A 119 -24.49 23.65 26.12
N LYS A 120 -23.50 22.86 25.66
CA LYS A 120 -23.53 22.09 24.42
C LYS A 120 -23.26 20.61 24.67
N GLN A 121 -23.95 19.76 23.90
CA GLN A 121 -23.66 18.34 23.77
C GLN A 121 -22.86 18.12 22.50
N TYR A 122 -21.74 17.42 22.63
CA TYR A 122 -20.87 17.07 21.53
C TYR A 122 -21.10 15.60 21.18
N GLN A 123 -21.45 15.33 19.92
CA GLN A 123 -21.66 13.97 19.43
C GLN A 123 -20.56 13.68 18.40
N ILE A 124 -19.75 12.65 18.68
CA ILE A 124 -18.66 12.21 17.81
C ILE A 124 -18.94 10.78 17.36
N THR A 125 -18.90 10.54 16.05
CA THR A 125 -18.83 9.19 15.50
C THR A 125 -17.53 8.98 14.74
N PHE A 126 -17.02 7.76 14.82
CA PHE A 126 -15.82 7.31 14.14
C PHE A 126 -16.16 6.17 13.18
N SER A 127 -15.55 6.18 12.00
CA SER A 127 -15.58 5.06 11.07
C SER A 127 -14.24 4.95 10.34
N MET A 128 -13.91 3.73 9.94
CA MET A 128 -12.67 3.40 9.28
C MET A 128 -12.96 2.34 8.21
N LEU A 129 -12.62 2.65 6.97
CA LEU A 129 -12.82 1.76 5.84
C LEU A 129 -11.56 1.65 5.00
N GLU A 130 -11.50 0.57 4.24
CA GLU A 130 -10.48 0.30 3.24
C GLU A 130 -11.15 0.15 1.87
N ILE A 131 -10.54 0.73 0.84
CA ILE A 131 -10.92 0.54 -0.55
C ILE A 131 -9.81 -0.27 -1.21
N TYR A 132 -10.12 -1.49 -1.62
CA TYR A 132 -9.21 -2.37 -2.32
C TYR A 132 -9.94 -3.01 -3.50
N ASN A 133 -9.32 -2.96 -4.68
CA ASN A 133 -9.89 -3.50 -5.92
C ASN A 133 -11.35 -3.03 -6.19
N GLU A 134 -11.63 -1.73 -5.98
CA GLU A 134 -12.96 -1.11 -6.08
C GLU A 134 -14.04 -1.75 -5.17
N GLN A 135 -13.64 -2.49 -4.14
CA GLN A 135 -14.52 -2.97 -3.07
C GLN A 135 -14.28 -2.18 -1.78
N VAL A 136 -15.37 -1.86 -1.07
CA VAL A 136 -15.32 -1.16 0.21
C VAL A 136 -15.38 -2.16 1.36
N ILE A 137 -14.39 -2.17 2.22
CA ILE A 137 -14.30 -3.04 3.40
C ILE A 137 -14.45 -2.18 4.64
N ASP A 138 -15.43 -2.49 5.49
CA ASP A 138 -15.57 -1.88 6.81
C ASP A 138 -14.56 -2.51 7.77
N LEU A 139 -13.63 -1.70 8.28
CA LEU A 139 -12.55 -2.18 9.15
C LEU A 139 -12.98 -2.30 10.61
N LEU A 140 -14.16 -1.80 10.98
CA LEU A 140 -14.73 -1.86 12.33
C LEU A 140 -15.83 -2.92 12.46
N SER A 141 -16.23 -3.55 11.36
CA SER A 141 -17.15 -4.69 11.34
C SER A 141 -16.46 -5.97 11.80
N LYS A 142 -17.16 -6.82 12.57
CA LYS A 142 -16.66 -8.16 12.95
C LYS A 142 -16.71 -9.16 11.79
N THR A 143 -17.57 -8.92 10.82
CA THR A 143 -17.79 -9.80 9.67
C THR A 143 -17.60 -9.04 8.36
N ARG A 144 -16.93 -9.69 7.41
CA ARG A 144 -16.80 -9.19 6.05
C ARG A 144 -18.00 -9.62 5.22
N LYS A 145 -18.53 -8.67 4.45
CA LYS A 145 -19.50 -9.00 3.41
C LYS A 145 -18.74 -9.38 2.12
N PRO A 146 -18.99 -10.56 1.54
CA PRO A 146 -18.48 -10.89 0.22
C PRO A 146 -18.83 -9.80 -0.80
N GLY A 147 -17.86 -9.36 -1.61
CA GLY A 147 -18.03 -8.29 -2.59
C GLY A 147 -18.03 -6.85 -2.04
N GLY A 148 -17.84 -6.67 -0.72
CA GLY A 148 -17.73 -5.35 -0.09
C GLY A 148 -19.06 -4.62 0.15
N LEU A 149 -18.99 -3.45 0.78
CA LEU A 149 -20.12 -2.55 1.01
C LEU A 149 -20.45 -1.76 -0.27
N LYS A 150 -21.74 -1.47 -0.47
CA LYS A 150 -22.22 -0.75 -1.65
C LYS A 150 -22.17 0.76 -1.43
N ILE A 151 -21.77 1.51 -2.46
CA ILE A 151 -21.93 2.96 -2.49
C ILE A 151 -23.32 3.32 -3.02
N ARG A 152 -23.99 4.25 -2.34
CA ARG A 152 -25.25 4.87 -2.75
C ARG A 152 -25.07 6.38 -2.85
N GLU A 153 -26.02 7.05 -3.51
CA GLU A 153 -26.02 8.49 -3.70
C GLU A 153 -27.32 9.04 -3.12
N ASP A 154 -27.20 10.03 -2.23
CA ASP A 154 -28.32 10.79 -1.68
C ASP A 154 -28.26 12.24 -2.18
N GLN A 155 -29.43 12.88 -2.36
CA GLN A 155 -29.50 14.25 -2.90
C GLN A 155 -28.88 15.31 -1.97
N GLN A 156 -28.89 15.09 -0.66
CA GLN A 156 -28.36 16.04 0.34
C GLN A 156 -26.95 15.65 0.81
N GLN A 157 -26.72 14.36 1.05
CA GLN A 157 -25.44 13.85 1.59
C GLN A 157 -24.40 13.57 0.48
N GLY A 158 -24.82 13.39 -0.77
CA GLY A 158 -23.96 12.92 -1.85
C GLY A 158 -23.69 11.42 -1.76
N PHE A 159 -22.53 10.97 -2.23
CA PHE A 159 -22.15 9.55 -2.15
C PHE A 159 -21.85 9.12 -0.72
N TYR A 160 -22.40 7.97 -0.32
CA TYR A 160 -22.16 7.37 0.99
C TYR A 160 -22.09 5.84 0.89
N VAL A 161 -21.50 5.20 1.91
CA VAL A 161 -21.36 3.75 2.00
C VAL A 161 -22.52 3.16 2.79
N ASP A 162 -23.32 2.32 2.14
CA ASP A 162 -24.48 1.67 2.76
C ASP A 162 -24.03 0.54 3.71
N GLY A 163 -24.46 0.63 4.96
CA GLY A 163 -24.13 -0.34 6.01
C GLY A 163 -22.74 -0.18 6.62
N LEU A 164 -22.06 0.95 6.42
CA LEU A 164 -20.82 1.29 7.11
C LEU A 164 -21.09 1.54 8.60
N LYS A 165 -20.32 0.91 9.49
CA LYS A 165 -20.43 1.09 10.94
C LYS A 165 -19.93 2.48 11.35
N LEU A 166 -20.83 3.28 11.92
CA LEU A 166 -20.51 4.56 12.57
C LEU A 166 -20.54 4.35 14.09
N VAL A 167 -19.38 4.35 14.72
CA VAL A 167 -19.24 4.05 16.17
C VAL A 167 -19.23 5.36 16.96
N PRO A 168 -20.20 5.59 17.87
CA PRO A 168 -20.14 6.71 18.81
C PRO A 168 -18.91 6.64 19.72
N CYS A 169 -18.25 7.77 19.99
CA CYS A 169 -17.07 7.84 20.85
C CYS A 169 -17.17 8.97 21.88
N ASP A 170 -16.77 8.67 23.12
CA ASP A 170 -16.75 9.60 24.26
C ASP A 170 -15.35 10.11 24.61
N ASN A 171 -14.29 9.45 24.13
CA ASN A 171 -12.91 9.87 24.39
C ASN A 171 -11.93 9.36 23.32
N TYR A 172 -10.71 9.89 23.34
CA TYR A 172 -9.64 9.50 22.43
C TYR A 172 -9.22 8.04 22.56
N ALA A 173 -9.18 7.48 23.79
CA ALA A 173 -8.80 6.09 23.99
C ALA A 173 -9.72 5.13 23.22
N GLN A 174 -11.01 5.47 23.09
CA GLN A 174 -11.95 4.71 22.26
C GLN A 174 -11.56 4.71 20.78
N ILE A 175 -11.25 5.88 20.22
CA ILE A 175 -10.79 5.98 18.82
C ILE A 175 -9.48 5.23 18.61
N GLU A 176 -8.53 5.34 19.54
CA GLU A 176 -7.24 4.64 19.46
C GLU A 176 -7.42 3.13 19.32
N ARG A 177 -8.34 2.50 20.08
CA ARG A 177 -8.62 1.08 19.92
C ARG A 177 -9.38 0.74 18.64
N LEU A 178 -10.29 1.61 18.19
CA LEU A 178 -10.96 1.40 16.91
C LEU A 178 -9.94 1.40 15.76
N MET A 179 -8.90 2.25 15.84
CA MET A 179 -7.78 2.21 14.89
C MET A 179 -6.98 0.91 15.00
N GLU A 180 -6.65 0.45 16.22
CA GLU A 180 -5.97 -0.84 16.43
C GLU A 180 -6.80 -2.02 15.88
N GLN A 181 -8.12 -2.02 16.12
CA GLN A 181 -9.05 -3.01 15.56
C GLN A 181 -9.04 -2.97 14.03
N GLY A 182 -9.08 -1.77 13.45
CA GLY A 182 -9.02 -1.60 12.01
C GLY A 182 -7.73 -2.16 11.42
N ASN A 183 -6.58 -1.91 12.05
CA ASN A 183 -5.29 -2.46 11.63
C ASN A 183 -5.24 -3.99 11.78
N LYS A 184 -5.82 -4.56 12.85
CA LYS A 184 -6.01 -6.02 12.98
C LYS A 184 -6.83 -6.58 11.82
N MET A 185 -7.93 -5.91 11.45
CA MET A 185 -8.76 -6.33 10.32
C MET A 185 -8.00 -6.26 8.99
N ARG A 186 -7.25 -5.18 8.73
CA ARG A 186 -6.42 -5.02 7.52
C ARG A 186 -5.34 -6.11 7.41
N THR A 187 -4.68 -6.41 8.53
CA THR A 187 -3.63 -7.44 8.58
C THR A 187 -4.18 -8.82 8.20
N THR A 188 -5.34 -9.20 8.77
CA THR A 188 -6.02 -10.46 8.41
C THR A 188 -6.53 -10.46 6.96
N ALA A 189 -6.82 -9.28 6.37
CA ALA A 189 -7.15 -9.15 4.94
C ALA A 189 -5.97 -9.56 4.06
N THR A 190 -4.82 -9.00 4.40
CA THR A 190 -3.58 -9.13 3.65
C THR A 190 -3.16 -10.60 3.58
N THR A 191 -3.27 -11.33 4.69
CA THR A 191 -2.94 -12.76 4.73
C THR A 191 -3.92 -13.62 3.94
N THR A 192 -5.22 -13.30 3.98
CA THR A 192 -6.24 -14.13 3.34
C THR A 192 -6.30 -13.95 1.81
N MET A 193 -6.11 -12.73 1.31
CA MET A 193 -6.34 -12.36 -0.10
C MET A 193 -5.09 -11.84 -0.82
N ASN A 194 -3.90 -11.91 -0.20
CA ASN A 194 -2.66 -11.26 -0.66
C ASN A 194 -2.84 -9.75 -0.95
N ALA A 195 -3.80 -9.10 -0.31
CA ALA A 195 -4.07 -7.68 -0.51
C ALA A 195 -2.99 -6.82 0.16
N THR A 196 -2.04 -6.28 -0.59
CA THR A 196 -1.01 -5.39 -0.04
C THR A 196 -1.58 -4.00 0.28
N SER A 197 -1.26 -3.45 1.44
CA SER A 197 -1.68 -2.10 1.87
C SER A 197 -1.18 -0.97 0.97
N SER A 198 -0.08 -1.18 0.24
CA SER A 198 0.43 -0.25 -0.78
C SER A 198 -0.55 -0.04 -1.93
N ARG A 199 -1.51 -0.95 -2.11
CA ARG A 199 -2.53 -0.94 -3.18
C ARG A 199 -3.94 -0.66 -2.67
N SER A 200 -4.13 -0.45 -1.36
CA SER A 200 -5.42 -0.08 -0.78
C SER A 200 -5.44 1.38 -0.33
N HIS A 201 -6.62 1.98 -0.33
CA HIS A 201 -6.84 3.32 0.23
C HIS A 201 -7.52 3.18 1.58
N MET A 202 -7.01 3.87 2.59
CA MET A 202 -7.62 3.92 3.91
C MET A 202 -8.34 5.26 4.09
N VAL A 203 -9.60 5.21 4.51
CA VAL A 203 -10.41 6.39 4.79
C VAL A 203 -10.90 6.31 6.24
N ILE A 204 -10.44 7.25 7.06
CA ILE A 204 -10.94 7.47 8.41
C ILE A 204 -11.89 8.67 8.36
N THR A 205 -13.10 8.50 8.90
CA THR A 205 -14.09 9.56 8.94
C THR A 205 -14.54 9.81 10.37
N ILE A 206 -14.44 11.07 10.81
CA ILE A 206 -14.96 11.54 12.09
C ILE A 206 -16.13 12.48 11.80
N GLN A 207 -17.32 12.15 12.26
CA GLN A 207 -18.45 13.08 12.22
C GLN A 207 -18.54 13.79 13.56
N PHE A 208 -18.45 15.11 13.53
CA PHE A 208 -18.48 15.95 14.72
C PHE A 208 -19.70 16.86 14.68
N LYS A 209 -20.58 16.71 15.66
CA LYS A 209 -21.83 17.46 15.78
C LYS A 209 -21.88 18.20 17.12
N GLN A 210 -22.20 19.48 17.06
CA GLN A 210 -22.33 20.40 18.19
C GLN A 210 -23.80 20.75 18.36
N VAL A 211 -24.41 20.17 19.38
CA VAL A 211 -25.85 20.31 19.71
C VAL A 211 -25.99 21.27 20.88
N TYR A 212 -26.82 22.30 20.76
CA TYR A 212 -27.00 23.28 21.84
C TYR A 212 -28.11 22.80 22.79
N VAL A 213 -27.82 22.69 24.09
CA VAL A 213 -28.71 22.03 25.06
C VAL A 213 -29.37 23.05 26.02
N ALA A 214 -28.93 24.31 26.06
CA ALA A 214 -29.42 25.30 27.01
C ALA A 214 -30.61 26.13 26.49
N TRP A 215 -31.73 26.08 27.22
CA TRP A 215 -32.80 27.08 27.18
C TRP A 215 -32.46 28.22 28.14
N THR A 216 -32.26 29.43 27.63
CA THR A 216 -32.22 30.68 28.40
C THR A 216 -33.01 31.74 27.64
N ALA A 217 -33.76 32.58 28.36
CA ALA A 217 -34.74 33.51 27.78
C ALA A 217 -34.13 34.70 26.99
N ILE A 218 -32.82 34.70 26.76
CA ILE A 218 -32.07 35.79 26.13
C ILE A 218 -31.09 35.13 25.14
N TRP A 219 -31.48 34.99 23.88
CA TRP A 219 -30.57 34.56 22.81
C TRP A 219 -30.60 35.57 21.67
N ARG A 220 -29.41 35.85 21.11
CA ARG A 220 -29.28 36.46 19.78
C ARG A 220 -29.62 35.42 18.71
N GLU A 221 -30.22 35.87 17.60
CA GLU A 221 -30.75 35.02 16.54
C GLU A 221 -29.72 34.05 15.92
N ASP A 222 -28.42 34.39 16.01
CA ASP A 222 -27.29 33.67 15.42
C ASP A 222 -26.66 32.57 16.29
N GLU A 223 -27.05 32.42 17.56
CA GLU A 223 -26.33 31.57 18.55
C GLU A 223 -26.92 30.16 18.77
N ALA A 224 -28.04 29.80 18.13
CA ALA A 224 -28.79 28.55 18.41
C ALA A 224 -28.97 27.64 17.19
N VAL A 225 -27.86 27.29 16.52
CA VAL A 225 -27.89 26.40 15.35
C VAL A 225 -26.91 25.25 15.54
N THR A 226 -27.41 24.01 15.52
CA THR A 226 -26.57 22.81 15.48
C THR A 226 -25.60 22.90 14.31
N LYS A 227 -24.30 22.77 14.62
CA LYS A 227 -23.24 22.69 13.63
C LYS A 227 -22.83 21.23 13.47
N GLN A 228 -22.62 20.82 12.22
CA GLN A 228 -22.11 19.49 11.90
C GLN A 228 -20.89 19.63 10.99
N SER A 229 -19.93 18.75 11.15
CA SER A 229 -18.77 18.65 10.27
C SER A 229 -18.40 17.19 10.07
N VAL A 230 -17.86 16.91 8.89
CA VAL A 230 -17.26 15.62 8.56
C VAL A 230 -15.78 15.86 8.30
N ILE A 231 -14.94 15.19 9.09
CA ILE A 231 -13.48 15.18 8.93
C ILE A 231 -13.09 13.87 8.24
N ASN A 232 -12.59 13.96 7.03
CA ASN A 232 -12.07 12.81 6.28
C ASN A 232 -10.53 12.83 6.29
N LEU A 233 -9.91 11.78 6.83
CA LEU A 233 -8.47 11.60 6.88
C LEU A 233 -8.12 10.39 6.01
N VAL A 234 -7.43 10.65 4.90
CA VAL A 234 -7.28 9.69 3.80
C VAL A 234 -5.81 9.38 3.56
N ASP A 235 -5.47 8.10 3.63
CA ASP A 235 -4.16 7.58 3.21
C ASP A 235 -4.36 6.81 1.90
N LEU A 236 -3.88 7.37 0.79
CA LEU A 236 -4.08 6.78 -0.53
C LEU A 236 -3.05 5.67 -0.80
N ALA A 237 -3.38 4.78 -1.73
CA ALA A 237 -2.44 3.82 -2.29
C ALA A 237 -1.22 4.51 -2.94
N GLY A 238 -0.16 3.74 -3.17
CA GLY A 238 1.03 4.19 -3.88
C GLY A 238 0.72 4.77 -5.27
N SER A 239 1.23 5.96 -5.56
CA SER A 239 1.02 6.63 -6.85
C SER A 239 1.91 6.14 -7.98
N GLU A 240 2.84 5.23 -7.69
CA GLU A 240 3.80 4.73 -8.66
C GLU A 240 3.11 4.10 -9.86
N ARG A 241 3.58 4.47 -11.06
CA ARG A 241 3.14 3.80 -12.26
C ARG A 241 3.90 2.50 -12.40
N GLN A 242 3.19 1.42 -12.71
CA GLN A 242 3.86 0.23 -13.19
C GLN A 242 4.51 0.55 -14.53
N LYS A 243 5.82 0.31 -14.66
CA LYS A 243 6.54 0.56 -15.91
C LYS A 243 6.10 -0.48 -16.94
N SER A 244 5.42 -0.04 -18.00
CA SER A 244 4.99 -0.94 -19.08
C SER A 244 6.20 -1.54 -19.79
N SER A 245 6.27 -2.86 -19.86
CA SER A 245 7.48 -3.61 -20.25
C SER A 245 7.60 -3.96 -21.74
N GLY A 246 6.98 -3.20 -22.65
CA GLY A 246 7.46 -3.14 -24.03
C GLY A 246 6.53 -3.57 -25.17
N SER A 247 5.25 -3.87 -24.94
CA SER A 247 4.29 -4.06 -26.04
C SER A 247 3.02 -3.20 -25.89
N GLU A 248 2.47 -2.71 -27.00
CA GLU A 248 1.21 -1.93 -27.01
C GLU A 248 0.01 -2.74 -26.50
N LYS A 249 0.05 -4.07 -26.69
CA LYS A 249 -0.96 -5.01 -26.17
C LYS A 249 -0.86 -5.19 -24.66
N ASP A 250 0.34 -5.27 -24.08
CA ASP A 250 0.50 -5.32 -22.62
C ASP A 250 0.02 -4.00 -21.99
N ARG A 251 0.35 -2.85 -22.59
CA ARG A 251 -0.11 -1.52 -22.11
C ARG A 251 -1.64 -1.40 -22.00
N LEU A 252 -2.37 -2.01 -22.93
CA LEU A 252 -3.85 -1.95 -22.97
C LEU A 252 -4.50 -2.89 -21.95
N LYS A 253 -3.91 -4.06 -21.69
CA LYS A 253 -4.36 -5.01 -20.66
C LYS A 253 -4.04 -4.53 -19.24
N GLU A 254 -2.91 -3.84 -19.08
CA GLU A 254 -2.28 -3.41 -17.82
C GLU A 254 -2.97 -2.19 -17.15
N GLY A 255 -3.62 -1.30 -17.92
CA GLY A 255 -4.03 0.02 -17.43
C GLY A 255 -5.38 0.12 -16.70
N THR A 256 -6.28 -0.86 -16.80
CA THR A 256 -7.72 -0.55 -16.60
C THR A 256 -8.26 -0.77 -15.18
N ARG A 257 -7.67 -1.64 -14.34
CA ARG A 257 -8.22 -1.93 -12.99
C ARG A 257 -7.30 -1.61 -11.81
N VAL A 258 -6.00 -1.94 -11.86
CA VAL A 258 -5.07 -1.80 -10.70
C VAL A 258 -5.03 -0.38 -10.17
N ASN A 259 -4.88 0.59 -11.08
CA ASN A 259 -4.79 2.00 -10.75
C ASN A 259 -6.07 2.74 -11.12
N LEU A 260 -7.21 2.06 -11.25
CA LEU A 260 -8.46 2.70 -11.66
C LEU A 260 -8.80 3.85 -10.72
N SER A 261 -8.81 3.59 -9.40
CA SER A 261 -9.03 4.60 -8.36
C SER A 261 -8.15 5.84 -8.52
N LEU A 262 -6.83 5.69 -8.61
CA LEU A 262 -5.86 6.79 -8.71
C LEU A 262 -5.83 7.47 -10.09
N THR A 263 -6.03 6.71 -11.16
CA THR A 263 -6.13 7.23 -12.53
C THR A 263 -7.38 8.10 -12.67
N THR A 264 -8.52 7.60 -12.20
CA THR A 264 -9.77 8.36 -12.15
C THR A 264 -9.65 9.59 -11.25
N LEU A 265 -8.97 9.49 -10.10
CA LEU A 265 -8.67 10.65 -9.25
C LEU A 265 -7.86 11.71 -10.03
N GLY A 266 -6.86 11.28 -10.80
CA GLY A 266 -6.07 12.17 -11.67
C GLY A 266 -6.90 12.83 -12.77
N ASN A 267 -7.87 12.11 -13.33
CA ASN A 267 -8.81 12.65 -14.32
C ASN A 267 -9.75 13.69 -13.70
N VAL A 268 -10.31 13.41 -12.52
CA VAL A 268 -11.13 14.35 -11.74
C VAL A 268 -10.36 15.63 -11.44
N ILE A 269 -9.12 15.51 -10.93
CA ILE A 269 -8.28 16.66 -10.59
C ILE A 269 -7.92 17.49 -11.83
N SER A 270 -7.60 16.81 -12.94
CA SER A 270 -7.28 17.50 -14.20
C SER A 270 -8.50 18.27 -14.72
N ALA A 271 -9.68 17.65 -14.74
CA ALA A 271 -10.92 18.29 -15.14
C ALA A 271 -11.25 19.50 -14.24
N LEU A 272 -11.13 19.36 -12.92
CA LEU A 272 -11.38 20.47 -11.99
C LEU A 272 -10.37 21.62 -12.14
N ALA A 273 -9.09 21.30 -12.32
CA ALA A 273 -8.05 22.30 -12.52
C ALA A 273 -8.26 23.10 -13.83
N GLU A 274 -8.65 22.42 -14.91
CA GLU A 274 -9.00 23.07 -16.18
C GLU A 274 -10.20 23.99 -16.04
N GLY A 275 -11.25 23.53 -15.34
CA GLY A 275 -12.43 24.34 -15.02
C GLY A 275 -12.08 25.60 -14.23
N ALA A 276 -11.16 25.50 -13.27
CA ALA A 276 -10.68 26.65 -12.49
C ALA A 276 -9.89 27.66 -13.32
N THR A 277 -9.28 27.25 -14.43
CA THR A 277 -8.61 28.14 -15.40
C THR A 277 -9.55 28.77 -16.44
N GLY A 278 -10.86 28.55 -16.32
CA GLY A 278 -11.87 29.13 -17.22
C GLY A 278 -12.17 28.30 -18.47
N LYS A 279 -11.59 27.09 -18.62
CA LYS A 279 -12.00 26.16 -19.68
C LYS A 279 -13.38 25.58 -19.36
N LYS A 280 -14.22 25.43 -20.38
CA LYS A 280 -15.53 24.79 -20.23
C LYS A 280 -15.37 23.29 -20.07
N VAL A 281 -15.61 22.79 -18.86
CA VAL A 281 -15.60 21.36 -18.52
C VAL A 281 -17.04 20.87 -18.45
N LEU A 282 -17.41 19.92 -19.31
CA LEU A 282 -18.79 19.43 -19.43
C LEU A 282 -19.14 18.39 -18.35
N HIS A 283 -18.16 17.59 -17.93
CA HIS A 283 -18.38 16.46 -17.02
C HIS A 283 -17.13 16.22 -16.17
N ILE A 284 -17.32 15.93 -14.88
CA ILE A 284 -16.27 15.53 -13.96
C ILE A 284 -16.51 14.05 -13.59
N PRO A 285 -15.55 13.14 -13.85
CA PRO A 285 -15.78 11.69 -13.77
C PRO A 285 -15.73 11.12 -12.34
N TYR A 286 -16.50 11.68 -11.40
CA TYR A 286 -16.55 11.16 -10.02
C TYR A 286 -17.14 9.75 -9.94
N ARG A 287 -17.92 9.33 -10.94
CA ARG A 287 -18.66 8.05 -10.90
C ARG A 287 -17.82 6.86 -11.36
N ASP A 288 -16.63 7.11 -11.91
CA ASP A 288 -15.82 6.11 -12.60
C ASP A 288 -14.96 5.30 -11.61
N SER A 289 -14.88 5.70 -10.33
CA SER A 289 -14.27 4.88 -9.26
C SER A 289 -14.94 5.08 -7.90
N VAL A 290 -14.84 4.08 -7.03
CA VAL A 290 -15.31 4.11 -5.64
C VAL A 290 -14.66 5.26 -4.86
N LEU A 291 -13.33 5.42 -5.02
CA LEU A 291 -12.59 6.47 -4.35
C LEU A 291 -13.09 7.87 -4.74
N THR A 292 -13.29 8.12 -6.04
CA THR A 292 -13.72 9.44 -6.50
C THR A 292 -15.17 9.77 -6.17
N LYS A 293 -16.05 8.76 -6.04
CA LYS A 293 -17.38 8.94 -5.47
C LYS A 293 -17.29 9.46 -4.03
N LEU A 294 -16.51 8.79 -3.17
CA LEU A 294 -16.39 9.16 -1.76
C LEU A 294 -15.67 10.51 -1.54
N LEU A 295 -14.73 10.85 -2.42
CA LEU A 295 -14.00 12.13 -2.37
C LEU A 295 -14.66 13.27 -3.15
N GLN A 296 -15.87 13.08 -3.68
CA GLN A 296 -16.56 14.12 -4.45
C GLN A 296 -16.72 15.43 -3.64
N SER A 297 -17.04 15.34 -2.36
CA SER A 297 -17.16 16.52 -1.48
C SER A 297 -15.81 17.22 -1.25
N ALA A 298 -14.71 16.46 -1.25
CA ALA A 298 -13.35 16.96 -1.03
C ALA A 298 -12.74 17.64 -2.26
N LEU A 299 -13.13 17.27 -3.47
CA LEU A 299 -12.53 17.80 -4.70
C LEU A 299 -13.59 18.57 -5.49
N GLY A 300 -13.57 19.89 -5.41
CA GLY A 300 -14.54 20.78 -6.08
C GLY A 300 -15.90 20.91 -5.37
N GLY A 301 -16.08 20.25 -4.22
CA GLY A 301 -17.32 20.20 -3.47
C GLY A 301 -17.34 21.04 -2.17
N ASN A 302 -18.20 20.63 -1.23
CA ASN A 302 -18.36 21.22 0.09
C ASN A 302 -17.39 20.61 1.11
N SER A 303 -16.12 21.03 1.04
CA SER A 303 -15.08 20.67 2.01
C SER A 303 -13.90 21.64 1.95
N ARG A 304 -13.24 21.86 3.08
CA ARG A 304 -11.92 22.48 3.17
C ARG A 304 -10.88 21.36 3.04
N THR A 305 -10.14 21.36 1.94
CA THR A 305 -9.33 20.20 1.57
C THR A 305 -7.84 20.52 1.56
N ILE A 306 -7.07 19.66 2.20
CA ILE A 306 -5.61 19.69 2.32
C ILE A 306 -5.07 18.43 1.63
N MET A 307 -4.06 18.59 0.79
CA MET A 307 -3.33 17.49 0.18
C MET A 307 -1.88 17.51 0.67
N ILE A 308 -1.42 16.40 1.24
CA ILE A 308 -0.01 16.13 1.51
C ILE A 308 0.57 15.39 0.32
N ALA A 309 1.52 16.02 -0.38
CA ALA A 309 2.27 15.40 -1.47
C ALA A 309 3.60 14.85 -0.93
N ALA A 310 3.62 13.56 -0.58
CA ALA A 310 4.77 12.89 0.00
C ALA A 310 5.71 12.39 -1.12
N VAL A 311 6.99 12.81 -1.09
CA VAL A 311 7.98 12.55 -2.14
C VAL A 311 9.27 11.95 -1.60
N SER A 312 9.93 11.07 -2.37
CA SER A 312 11.27 10.57 -2.04
C SER A 312 12.34 11.53 -2.57
N PRO A 313 13.39 11.84 -1.79
CA PRO A 313 14.51 12.66 -2.25
C PRO A 313 15.47 11.92 -3.19
N ALA A 314 15.35 10.61 -3.35
CA ALA A 314 16.32 9.79 -4.07
C ALA A 314 16.20 9.92 -5.61
N ASP A 315 17.32 10.00 -6.31
CA ASP A 315 17.42 10.01 -7.78
C ASP A 315 16.72 8.82 -8.46
N ILE A 316 16.81 7.63 -7.88
CA ILE A 316 16.10 6.42 -8.37
C ILE A 316 14.58 6.59 -8.40
N CYS A 317 14.04 7.56 -7.65
CA CYS A 317 12.62 7.89 -7.57
C CYS A 317 12.25 9.17 -8.34
N TYR A 318 13.17 9.75 -9.12
CA TYR A 318 12.99 11.05 -9.79
C TYR A 318 11.67 11.18 -10.56
N GLU A 319 11.33 10.20 -11.41
CA GLU A 319 10.11 10.27 -12.25
C GLU A 319 8.83 10.30 -11.42
N GLU A 320 8.77 9.50 -10.36
CA GLU A 320 7.61 9.42 -9.47
C GLU A 320 7.48 10.65 -8.56
N THR A 321 8.61 11.15 -8.07
CA THR A 321 8.68 12.45 -7.37
C THR A 321 8.19 13.58 -8.28
N LEU A 322 8.68 13.66 -9.52
CA LEU A 322 8.26 14.69 -10.48
C LEU A 322 6.77 14.58 -10.82
N SER A 323 6.27 13.35 -11.01
CA SER A 323 4.85 13.07 -11.24
C SER A 323 3.99 13.57 -10.06
N THR A 324 4.41 13.28 -8.84
CA THR A 324 3.74 13.71 -7.60
C THR A 324 3.71 15.24 -7.47
N LEU A 325 4.83 15.92 -7.73
CA LEU A 325 4.91 17.39 -7.68
C LEU A 325 3.98 18.05 -8.72
N ARG A 326 3.94 17.53 -9.96
CA ARG A 326 3.01 18.00 -11.00
C ARG A 326 1.54 17.72 -10.65
N TYR A 327 1.28 16.64 -9.93
CA TYR A 327 -0.06 16.31 -9.46
C TYR A 327 -0.50 17.33 -8.42
N ALA A 328 0.32 17.59 -7.41
CA ALA A 328 0.06 18.57 -6.36
C ALA A 328 -0.15 20.00 -6.92
N GLU A 329 0.67 20.42 -7.89
CA GLU A 329 0.52 21.72 -8.55
C GLU A 329 -0.85 21.85 -9.25
N ARG A 330 -1.34 20.78 -9.88
CA ARG A 330 -2.69 20.75 -10.49
C ARG A 330 -3.78 20.78 -9.42
N THR A 331 -3.65 20.00 -8.35
CA THR A 331 -4.61 19.98 -7.25
C THR A 331 -4.77 21.36 -6.61
N LYS A 332 -3.67 22.11 -6.42
CA LYS A 332 -3.69 23.48 -5.88
C LYS A 332 -4.56 24.46 -6.69
N LYS A 333 -4.83 24.19 -7.96
CA LYS A 333 -5.67 25.04 -8.81
C LYS A 333 -7.17 24.84 -8.54
N ILE A 334 -7.56 23.74 -7.89
CA ILE A 334 -8.96 23.42 -7.61
C ILE A 334 -9.52 24.39 -6.57
N ARG A 335 -10.74 24.86 -6.80
CA ARG A 335 -11.46 25.72 -5.86
C ARG A 335 -12.69 25.00 -5.32
N ASN A 336 -12.68 24.72 -4.02
CA ASN A 336 -13.83 24.15 -3.32
C ASN A 336 -14.84 25.24 -2.92
N LYS A 337 -16.09 24.83 -2.73
CA LYS A 337 -17.19 25.67 -2.24
C LYS A 337 -17.62 25.19 -0.86
N ALA A 338 -16.75 25.37 0.12
CA ALA A 338 -17.02 24.99 1.50
C ALA A 338 -18.06 25.92 2.14
N VAL A 339 -19.08 25.34 2.78
CA VAL A 339 -20.12 26.05 3.52
C VAL A 339 -20.20 25.50 4.95
N VAL A 340 -20.67 26.32 5.88
CA VAL A 340 -20.95 25.87 7.25
C VAL A 340 -22.18 24.95 7.21
N ASN A 341 -22.01 23.70 7.61
CA ASN A 341 -23.12 22.75 7.68
C ASN A 341 -23.88 22.98 8.98
N ALA A 342 -24.79 23.93 8.90
CA ALA A 342 -25.78 24.23 9.93
C ALA A 342 -27.06 23.45 9.61
N SER A 343 -27.54 22.66 10.56
CA SER A 343 -28.81 21.97 10.40
C SER A 343 -29.98 22.86 10.87
N PRO A 344 -30.96 23.19 10.01
CA PRO A 344 -32.19 23.85 10.44
C PRO A 344 -33.12 22.90 11.19
N THR A 345 -32.80 21.60 11.32
CA THR A 345 -33.59 20.63 12.08
C THR A 345 -33.74 21.06 13.54
N GLU A 346 -32.79 21.83 14.07
CA GLU A 346 -32.90 22.42 15.39
C GLU A 346 -33.58 23.79 15.42
N LYS A 347 -33.57 24.55 14.31
CA LYS A 347 -34.50 25.70 14.14
C LYS A 347 -35.94 25.21 14.14
N LEU A 348 -36.21 24.12 13.42
CA LEU A 348 -37.49 23.42 13.46
C LEU A 348 -37.76 22.84 14.86
N THR A 349 -36.79 22.17 15.51
CA THR A 349 -36.97 21.67 16.89
C THR A 349 -37.17 22.81 17.90
N ARG A 350 -36.55 23.98 17.69
CA ARG A 350 -36.70 25.21 18.49
C ARG A 350 -38.05 25.86 18.24
N GLU A 351 -38.50 25.98 17.00
CA GLU A 351 -39.84 26.42 16.61
C GLU A 351 -40.88 25.49 17.22
N LEU A 352 -40.69 24.16 17.10
CA LEU A 352 -41.55 23.14 17.69
C LEU A 352 -41.53 23.16 19.24
N LYS A 353 -40.39 23.40 19.90
CA LYS A 353 -40.31 23.54 21.37
C LYS A 353 -40.91 24.85 21.86
N ALA A 354 -40.68 25.96 21.16
CA ALA A 354 -41.27 27.27 21.47
C ALA A 354 -42.78 27.26 21.22
N GLU A 355 -43.22 26.64 20.13
CA GLU A 355 -44.61 26.36 19.84
C GLU A 355 -45.20 25.42 20.90
N ASN A 356 -44.54 24.32 21.29
CA ASN A 356 -44.97 23.49 22.42
C ASN A 356 -45.16 24.29 23.71
N THR A 357 -44.23 25.19 24.03
CA THR A 357 -44.34 26.06 25.21
C THR A 357 -45.53 27.01 25.09
N LYS A 358 -45.77 27.57 23.90
CA LYS A 358 -46.90 28.45 23.59
C LYS A 358 -48.23 27.68 23.62
N LEU A 359 -48.29 26.47 23.07
CA LEU A 359 -49.45 25.59 23.10
C LEU A 359 -49.76 25.14 24.53
N LEU A 360 -48.75 24.80 25.34
CA LEU A 360 -48.90 24.51 26.77
C LEU A 360 -49.46 25.72 27.54
N SER A 361 -49.00 26.93 27.25
CA SER A 361 -49.54 28.16 27.85
C SER A 361 -50.99 28.45 27.42
N ARG A 362 -51.34 28.14 26.16
CA ARG A 362 -52.70 28.27 25.62
C ARG A 362 -53.64 27.22 26.23
N LEU A 363 -53.18 25.99 26.40
CA LEU A 363 -53.85 24.91 27.15
C LEU A 363 -54.07 25.29 28.62
N ALA A 364 -53.09 25.94 29.26
CA ALA A 364 -53.22 26.41 30.64
C ALA A 364 -54.23 27.57 30.79
N GLY A 365 -54.36 28.43 29.77
CA GLY A 365 -55.33 29.53 29.71
C GLY A 365 -56.76 29.10 29.36
N LEU A 366 -56.95 27.98 28.65
CA LEU A 366 -58.24 27.41 28.25
C LEU A 366 -58.96 26.62 29.38
N ARG A 367 -58.48 26.71 30.63
CA ARG A 367 -58.97 25.93 31.77
C ARG A 367 -60.38 26.33 32.26
N ASN A 368 -61.07 27.26 31.59
CA ASN A 368 -62.47 27.63 31.87
C ASN A 368 -63.42 26.97 30.84
N PRO A 369 -64.40 26.15 31.28
CA PRO A 369 -65.04 25.17 30.40
C PRO A 369 -66.20 25.79 29.61
N GLY A 370 -66.07 25.79 28.28
CA GLY A 370 -67.17 25.85 27.32
C GLY A 370 -67.01 24.71 26.31
N THR A 371 -68.11 24.09 25.89
CA THR A 371 -68.15 22.88 25.04
C THR A 371 -67.43 22.99 23.69
N LEU A 372 -67.21 24.21 23.19
CA LEU A 372 -66.42 24.49 21.97
C LEU A 372 -64.89 24.47 22.19
N ALA A 373 -64.42 24.56 23.44
CA ALA A 373 -62.98 24.54 23.76
C ALA A 373 -62.42 23.10 23.85
N ALA A 374 -63.27 22.08 24.00
CA ALA A 374 -62.83 20.70 24.21
C ALA A 374 -62.17 20.08 22.97
N ASP A 375 -62.71 20.37 21.79
CA ASP A 375 -62.22 19.83 20.51
C ASP A 375 -60.89 20.48 20.10
N GLU A 376 -60.79 21.81 20.19
CA GLU A 376 -59.52 22.55 20.01
C GLU A 376 -58.45 22.09 21.03
N THR A 377 -58.85 21.84 22.28
CA THR A 377 -57.92 21.36 23.32
C THR A 377 -57.41 19.94 23.02
N GLN A 378 -58.22 19.09 22.40
CA GLN A 378 -57.87 17.72 22.05
C GLN A 378 -56.92 17.67 20.84
N GLU A 379 -57.20 18.48 19.81
CA GLU A 379 -56.35 18.60 18.62
C GLU A 379 -54.97 19.19 18.98
N LEU A 380 -54.93 20.20 19.85
CA LEU A 380 -53.69 20.77 20.42
C LEU A 380 -52.86 19.74 21.19
N ARG A 381 -53.50 18.85 21.96
CA ARG A 381 -52.82 17.78 22.71
C ARG A 381 -52.25 16.70 21.79
N TYR A 382 -52.96 16.36 20.71
CA TYR A 382 -52.48 15.40 19.72
C TYR A 382 -51.23 15.93 19.00
N LEU A 383 -51.27 17.19 18.58
CA LEU A 383 -50.14 17.85 17.92
C LEU A 383 -48.91 17.95 18.85
N LEU A 384 -49.11 18.31 20.12
CA LEU A 384 -48.06 18.32 21.15
C LEU A 384 -47.36 16.94 21.27
N ALA A 385 -48.15 15.87 21.34
CA ALA A 385 -47.63 14.51 21.50
C ALA A 385 -46.82 14.03 20.29
N GLU A 386 -47.27 14.33 19.07
CA GLU A 386 -46.56 13.98 17.82
C GLU A 386 -45.19 14.67 17.74
N LYS A 387 -45.14 15.98 18.08
CA LYS A 387 -43.90 16.75 18.05
C LYS A 387 -42.92 16.35 19.17
N GLU A 388 -43.41 16.04 20.37
CA GLU A 388 -42.59 15.51 21.48
C GLU A 388 -41.99 14.14 21.15
N GLN A 389 -42.76 13.25 20.49
CA GLN A 389 -42.25 11.96 20.03
C GLN A 389 -41.10 12.10 19.03
N GLY A 390 -41.19 13.05 18.08
CA GLY A 390 -40.12 13.30 17.12
C GLY A 390 -38.78 13.67 17.79
N ILE A 391 -38.82 14.57 18.78
CA ILE A 391 -37.64 15.04 19.51
C ILE A 391 -37.06 13.92 20.39
N GLN A 392 -37.92 13.22 21.13
CA GLN A 392 -37.50 12.09 21.95
C GLN A 392 -36.89 10.97 21.11
N SER A 393 -37.45 10.67 19.93
CA SER A 393 -36.95 9.58 19.09
C SER A 393 -35.49 9.79 18.65
N VAL A 394 -35.10 11.00 18.26
CA VAL A 394 -33.73 11.31 17.80
C VAL A 394 -32.73 11.26 18.96
N GLN A 395 -33.09 11.81 20.13
CA GLN A 395 -32.21 11.85 21.29
C GLN A 395 -32.03 10.46 21.92
N VAL A 396 -33.13 9.72 22.08
CA VAL A 396 -33.12 8.32 22.54
C VAL A 396 -32.31 7.44 21.58
N THR A 397 -32.35 7.72 20.26
CA THR A 397 -31.55 6.97 19.28
C THR A 397 -30.04 7.18 19.46
N TRP A 398 -29.58 8.40 19.77
CA TRP A 398 -28.16 8.66 20.03
C TRP A 398 -27.70 7.99 21.32
N GLU A 399 -28.42 8.22 22.42
CA GLU A 399 -28.08 7.67 23.74
C GLU A 399 -28.06 6.13 23.72
N SER A 400 -29.03 5.52 23.03
CA SER A 400 -29.05 4.06 22.82
C SER A 400 -27.84 3.56 22.02
N ARG A 401 -27.47 4.24 20.92
CA ARG A 401 -26.27 3.87 20.14
C ARG A 401 -24.98 4.05 20.93
N LEU A 402 -24.90 5.10 21.74
CA LEU A 402 -23.74 5.36 22.59
C LEU A 402 -23.61 4.30 23.69
N GLN A 403 -24.73 3.91 24.30
CA GLN A 403 -24.77 2.84 25.29
C GLN A 403 -24.34 1.50 24.70
N ALA A 404 -24.85 1.14 23.52
CA ALA A 404 -24.41 -0.07 22.82
C ALA A 404 -22.91 -0.07 22.50
N ALA A 405 -22.36 1.10 22.10
CA ALA A 405 -20.93 1.26 21.86
C ALA A 405 -20.10 1.12 23.16
N ARG A 406 -20.61 1.60 24.30
CA ARG A 406 -19.98 1.43 25.62
C ARG A 406 -19.94 -0.04 26.05
N GLU A 407 -21.03 -0.78 25.83
CA GLU A 407 -21.08 -2.21 26.13
C GLU A 407 -20.10 -3.01 25.25
N GLU A 408 -20.03 -2.69 23.95
CA GLU A 408 -19.06 -3.31 23.05
C GLU A 408 -17.61 -2.96 23.46
N TRP A 409 -17.38 -1.72 23.90
CA TRP A 409 -16.10 -1.28 24.42
C TRP A 409 -15.65 -2.05 25.66
N GLU A 410 -16.54 -2.26 26.63
CA GLU A 410 -16.23 -3.03 27.84
C GLU A 410 -15.81 -4.47 27.51
N GLN A 411 -16.51 -5.10 26.55
CA GLN A 411 -16.14 -6.44 26.06
C GLN A 411 -14.76 -6.44 25.39
N GLN A 412 -14.44 -5.42 24.58
CA GLN A 412 -13.13 -5.29 23.96
C GLN A 412 -12.02 -5.07 24.98
N TYR A 413 -12.27 -4.27 26.02
CA TYR A 413 -11.31 -4.03 27.08
C TYR A 413 -10.95 -5.32 27.84
N ALA A 414 -11.95 -6.16 28.13
CA ALA A 414 -11.73 -7.47 28.72
C ALA A 414 -10.85 -8.37 27.82
N ALA A 415 -11.11 -8.39 26.51
CA ALA A 415 -10.30 -9.17 25.57
C ALA A 415 -8.84 -8.69 25.50
N ILE A 416 -8.59 -7.38 25.62
CA ILE A 416 -7.22 -6.82 25.65
C ILE A 416 -6.51 -7.18 26.96
N ALA A 417 -7.20 -7.07 28.10
CA ALA A 417 -6.64 -7.49 29.38
C ALA A 417 -6.27 -8.98 29.36
N GLN A 418 -7.13 -9.80 28.76
CA GLN A 418 -6.85 -11.21 28.51
C GLN A 418 -5.65 -11.40 27.57
N GLU A 419 -5.56 -10.68 26.44
CA GLU A 419 -4.41 -10.75 25.52
C GLU A 419 -3.10 -10.41 26.25
N ARG A 420 -3.09 -9.37 27.09
CA ARG A 420 -1.92 -9.00 27.91
C ARG A 420 -1.54 -10.08 28.90
N GLN A 421 -2.52 -10.65 29.60
CA GLN A 421 -2.29 -11.78 30.51
C GLN A 421 -1.73 -13.00 29.76
N MET A 422 -2.25 -13.29 28.56
CA MET A 422 -1.76 -14.37 27.72
C MET A 422 -0.32 -14.11 27.26
N MET A 423 0.05 -12.87 26.94
CA MET A 423 1.43 -12.50 26.64
C MET A 423 2.34 -12.79 27.83
N GLU A 424 1.93 -12.48 29.05
CA GLU A 424 2.71 -12.75 30.27
C GLU A 424 2.78 -14.24 30.65
N THR A 425 1.95 -15.09 30.03
CA THR A 425 1.85 -16.51 30.39
C THR A 425 2.46 -17.44 29.34
N PHE A 426 2.17 -17.24 28.06
CA PHE A 426 2.46 -18.19 26.99
C PHE A 426 3.47 -17.66 25.97
N PRO A 427 4.23 -18.55 25.31
CA PRO A 427 4.88 -18.23 24.04
C PRO A 427 3.86 -17.88 22.95
N TYR A 428 4.27 -17.08 21.95
CA TYR A 428 3.37 -16.68 20.87
C TYR A 428 4.12 -16.33 19.59
N LEU A 429 3.41 -16.36 18.47
CA LEU A 429 3.89 -15.85 17.17
C LEU A 429 3.40 -14.42 16.97
N LEU A 430 4.29 -13.55 16.51
CA LEU A 430 3.98 -12.20 16.04
C LEU A 430 4.08 -12.17 14.52
N ASN A 431 3.05 -11.69 13.83
CA ASN A 431 3.10 -11.59 12.38
C ASN A 431 4.07 -10.50 11.91
N ILE A 432 4.77 -10.75 10.81
CA ILE A 432 5.63 -9.80 10.12
C ILE A 432 5.05 -9.56 8.73
N ASN A 433 5.04 -8.32 8.28
CA ASN A 433 4.43 -7.91 7.03
C ASN A 433 5.31 -6.89 6.30
N GLU A 434 5.25 -6.88 4.96
CA GLU A 434 5.92 -5.88 4.14
C GLU A 434 5.53 -4.44 4.54
N ASP A 435 4.28 -4.22 4.95
CA ASP A 435 3.86 -2.98 5.59
C ASP A 435 4.20 -2.99 7.09
N PRO A 436 5.09 -2.08 7.55
CA PRO A 436 5.43 -1.98 8.96
C PRO A 436 4.23 -1.65 9.86
N GLN A 437 3.14 -1.05 9.35
CA GLN A 437 1.92 -0.78 10.14
C GLN A 437 1.10 -2.04 10.43
N LEU A 438 1.27 -3.09 9.62
CA LEU A 438 0.56 -4.35 9.76
C LEU A 438 1.42 -5.40 10.46
N SER A 439 2.72 -5.15 10.62
CA SER A 439 3.61 -5.98 11.43
C SER A 439 3.29 -5.85 12.92
N TRP A 440 3.50 -6.93 13.68
CA TRP A 440 3.33 -6.99 15.14
C TRP A 440 1.87 -6.86 15.64
N VAL A 441 0.91 -6.92 14.73
CA VAL A 441 -0.51 -6.67 15.00
C VAL A 441 -1.24 -7.93 15.51
N LEU A 442 -0.98 -9.07 14.88
CA LEU A 442 -1.57 -10.38 15.20
C LEU A 442 -0.65 -11.16 16.13
N LYS A 443 -1.25 -11.74 17.17
CA LYS A 443 -0.58 -12.60 18.14
C LYS A 443 -1.26 -13.97 18.15
N HIS A 444 -0.50 -15.02 17.89
CA HIS A 444 -0.99 -16.40 17.98
C HIS A 444 -0.32 -17.09 19.17
N PHE A 445 -1.06 -17.22 20.27
CA PHE A 445 -0.56 -17.83 21.50
C PHE A 445 -0.46 -19.35 21.37
N ILE A 446 0.65 -19.91 21.85
CA ILE A 446 0.92 -21.35 21.83
C ILE A 446 0.76 -21.86 23.26
N GLN A 447 -0.47 -22.29 23.59
CA GLN A 447 -0.79 -22.86 24.89
C GLN A 447 -0.18 -24.26 25.06
N ASP A 448 -0.13 -24.75 26.29
CA ASP A 448 0.41 -26.07 26.59
C ASP A 448 -0.35 -27.18 25.86
N GLY A 449 0.39 -28.16 25.35
CA GLY A 449 -0.13 -29.21 24.49
C GLY A 449 0.16 -28.94 23.00
N SER A 450 -0.69 -29.46 22.13
CA SER A 450 -0.51 -29.38 20.68
C SER A 450 -1.53 -28.43 20.05
N SER A 451 -1.03 -27.48 19.26
CA SER A 451 -1.78 -26.50 18.50
C SER A 451 -1.54 -26.73 17.01
N GLU A 452 -2.55 -27.26 16.30
CA GLU A 452 -2.52 -27.37 14.85
C GLU A 452 -2.65 -25.98 14.20
N VAL A 453 -1.90 -25.75 13.12
CA VAL A 453 -1.95 -24.53 12.30
C VAL A 453 -2.26 -24.87 10.84
N GLY A 454 -3.14 -24.09 10.21
CA GLY A 454 -3.51 -24.28 8.79
C GLY A 454 -4.81 -23.56 8.42
N GLN A 455 -5.32 -23.80 7.21
CA GLN A 455 -6.51 -23.11 6.68
C GLN A 455 -7.84 -23.54 7.32
N SER A 456 -7.91 -24.78 7.82
CA SER A 456 -9.13 -25.32 8.40
C SER A 456 -9.57 -24.54 9.63
N THR A 457 -10.88 -24.32 9.77
CA THR A 457 -11.48 -23.71 10.96
C THR A 457 -11.40 -24.58 12.20
N SER A 458 -11.02 -25.86 12.07
CA SER A 458 -10.78 -26.77 13.19
C SER A 458 -9.42 -26.56 13.87
N ASN A 459 -8.52 -25.80 13.25
CA ASN A 459 -7.17 -25.57 13.78
C ASN A 459 -7.18 -24.59 14.95
N ALA A 460 -6.21 -24.76 15.85
CA ALA A 460 -5.99 -23.82 16.94
C ALA A 460 -5.51 -22.46 16.41
N ILE A 461 -4.67 -22.48 15.38
CA ILE A 461 -4.18 -21.28 14.69
C ILE A 461 -4.68 -21.34 13.24
N ILE A 462 -5.68 -20.52 12.93
CA ILE A 462 -6.24 -20.43 11.58
C ILE A 462 -5.36 -19.47 10.78
N LEU A 463 -4.64 -20.01 9.79
CA LEU A 463 -3.86 -19.24 8.84
C LEU A 463 -4.39 -19.48 7.44
N ARG A 464 -4.67 -18.39 6.72
CA ARG A 464 -5.03 -18.41 5.30
C ARG A 464 -3.94 -17.70 4.54
N GLY A 465 -3.61 -18.20 3.36
CA GLY A 465 -2.56 -17.67 2.51
C GLY A 465 -2.09 -18.71 1.49
N LEU A 466 -1.42 -18.25 0.44
CA LEU A 466 -0.88 -19.10 -0.61
C LEU A 466 0.05 -20.18 -0.05
N GLY A 467 -0.23 -21.45 -0.36
CA GLY A 467 0.60 -22.59 0.07
C GLY A 467 0.44 -23.02 1.52
N ILE A 468 -0.53 -22.43 2.25
CA ILE A 468 -0.93 -22.95 3.56
C ILE A 468 -1.86 -24.15 3.33
N LEU A 469 -1.65 -25.27 4.02
CA LEU A 469 -2.51 -26.45 3.89
C LEU A 469 -3.64 -26.41 4.93
N ASP A 470 -4.68 -27.24 4.76
CA ASP A 470 -5.75 -27.40 5.76
C ASP A 470 -5.19 -27.72 7.14
N LYS A 471 -4.20 -28.62 7.20
CA LYS A 471 -3.33 -28.87 8.34
C LYS A 471 -1.89 -28.70 7.87
N HIS A 472 -1.29 -27.57 8.17
CA HIS A 472 0.00 -27.18 7.64
C HIS A 472 1.15 -27.58 8.55
N ALA A 473 1.05 -27.27 9.84
CA ALA A 473 2.03 -27.70 10.84
C ALA A 473 1.39 -27.87 12.22
N THR A 474 2.14 -28.38 13.18
CA THR A 474 1.74 -28.47 14.59
C THR A 474 2.79 -27.82 15.46
N PHE A 475 2.37 -26.87 16.29
CA PHE A 475 3.17 -26.37 17.41
C PHE A 475 2.89 -27.22 18.64
N THR A 476 3.92 -27.75 19.28
CA THR A 476 3.78 -28.44 20.57
C THR A 476 4.54 -27.66 21.63
N ASN A 477 3.83 -27.19 22.65
CA ASN A 477 4.40 -26.56 23.84
C ASN A 477 4.37 -27.54 25.01
N ALA A 478 5.55 -27.87 25.53
CA ALA A 478 5.72 -28.65 26.76
C ALA A 478 6.53 -27.83 27.76
N ASP A 479 5.86 -27.27 28.77
CA ASP A 479 6.45 -26.45 29.83
C ASP A 479 7.29 -25.26 29.29
N GLY A 480 6.73 -24.52 28.32
CA GLY A 480 7.39 -23.38 27.68
C GLY A 480 8.38 -23.74 26.56
N LYS A 481 8.68 -25.04 26.36
CA LYS A 481 9.53 -25.50 25.26
C LYS A 481 8.69 -25.79 24.03
N VAL A 482 8.70 -24.87 23.08
CA VAL A 482 7.93 -24.98 21.84
C VAL A 482 8.73 -25.72 20.76
N THR A 483 8.05 -26.62 20.07
CA THR A 483 8.55 -27.30 18.87
C THR A 483 7.56 -27.12 17.72
N LEU A 484 8.06 -26.95 16.51
CA LEU A 484 7.29 -26.88 15.27
C LEU A 484 7.52 -28.17 14.48
N THR A 485 6.43 -28.84 14.10
CA THR A 485 6.47 -30.04 13.26
C THR A 485 5.65 -29.78 11.99
N PRO A 486 6.28 -29.70 10.81
CA PRO A 486 5.56 -29.59 9.55
C PRO A 486 4.77 -30.87 9.26
N HIS A 487 3.58 -30.75 8.68
CA HIS A 487 2.87 -31.88 8.06
C HIS A 487 3.38 -32.13 6.64
N ASP A 488 2.92 -33.21 6.00
CA ASP A 488 3.35 -33.63 4.65
C ASP A 488 3.51 -32.49 3.64
N LYS A 489 4.53 -32.55 2.76
CA LYS A 489 4.82 -31.64 1.63
C LYS A 489 4.70 -30.12 1.90
N CYS A 490 4.55 -29.68 3.15
CA CYS A 490 4.30 -28.30 3.47
C CYS A 490 5.61 -27.50 3.44
N LYS A 491 5.50 -26.21 3.09
CA LYS A 491 6.62 -25.29 3.14
C LYS A 491 6.67 -24.65 4.52
N ALA A 492 7.63 -25.07 5.34
CA ALA A 492 7.92 -24.45 6.63
C ALA A 492 9.42 -24.13 6.71
N ILE A 493 9.74 -22.90 7.10
CA ILE A 493 11.10 -22.39 7.18
C ILE A 493 11.31 -21.83 8.59
N VAL A 494 12.47 -22.13 9.19
CA VAL A 494 12.91 -21.57 10.46
C VAL A 494 14.31 -20.98 10.26
N ASN A 495 14.47 -19.69 10.54
CA ASN A 495 15.74 -18.98 10.44
C ASN A 495 16.39 -19.09 9.04
N GLY A 496 15.59 -18.89 7.99
CA GLY A 496 15.99 -19.03 6.58
C GLY A 496 16.10 -20.47 6.07
N ALA A 497 16.16 -21.48 6.94
CA ALA A 497 16.33 -22.86 6.54
C ALA A 497 14.99 -23.63 6.44
N PRO A 498 14.71 -24.37 5.35
CA PRO A 498 13.53 -25.23 5.28
C PRO A 498 13.62 -26.37 6.28
N ILE A 499 12.51 -26.68 6.94
CA ILE A 499 12.41 -27.77 7.90
C ILE A 499 11.49 -28.88 7.37
N THR A 500 11.88 -30.14 7.59
CA THR A 500 11.10 -31.33 7.20
C THR A 500 10.69 -32.19 8.39
N GLY A 501 11.26 -31.92 9.57
CA GLY A 501 11.01 -32.67 10.80
C GLY A 501 10.72 -31.76 11.98
N LYS A 502 10.57 -32.38 13.15
CA LYS A 502 10.32 -31.68 14.41
C LYS A 502 11.51 -30.79 14.78
N THR A 503 11.29 -29.48 14.83
CA THR A 503 12.31 -28.46 15.12
C THR A 503 11.97 -27.73 16.42
N LYS A 504 12.95 -27.58 17.31
CA LYS A 504 12.79 -26.78 18.54
C LYS A 504 12.93 -25.30 18.21
N LEU A 505 12.01 -24.47 18.70
CA LEU A 505 12.07 -23.02 18.56
C LEU A 505 12.74 -22.38 19.77
N GLN A 506 13.48 -21.31 19.53
CA GLN A 506 14.12 -20.43 20.50
C GLN A 506 13.56 -19.02 20.39
N HIS A 507 13.54 -18.27 21.49
CA HIS A 507 13.10 -16.87 21.48
C HIS A 507 13.75 -16.09 20.32
N LEU A 508 12.90 -15.41 19.53
CA LEU A 508 13.24 -14.62 18.34
C LEU A 508 13.57 -15.43 17.08
N ASP A 509 13.20 -16.71 17.01
CA ASP A 509 13.23 -17.48 15.77
C ASP A 509 12.26 -16.89 14.73
N ARG A 510 12.72 -16.83 13.47
CA ARG A 510 11.94 -16.38 12.31
C ARG A 510 11.28 -17.59 11.69
N VAL A 511 9.96 -17.62 11.68
CA VAL A 511 9.17 -18.73 11.16
C VAL A 511 8.41 -18.26 9.92
N ILE A 512 8.57 -18.94 8.79
CA ILE A 512 7.77 -18.71 7.59
C ILE A 512 6.97 -19.98 7.30
N LEU A 513 5.65 -19.82 7.15
CA LEU A 513 4.73 -20.89 6.77
C LEU A 513 4.12 -20.60 5.40
N GLY A 514 3.95 -21.64 4.57
CA GLY A 514 3.46 -21.50 3.21
C GLY A 514 4.42 -20.70 2.32
N SER A 515 3.87 -19.87 1.44
CA SER A 515 4.69 -19.09 0.50
C SER A 515 5.35 -17.88 1.14
N ASN A 516 4.66 -17.21 2.07
CA ASN A 516 5.10 -15.89 2.57
C ASN A 516 4.48 -15.50 3.94
N SER A 517 3.91 -16.45 4.70
CA SER A 517 3.35 -16.10 6.02
C SER A 517 4.46 -16.05 7.06
N ALA A 518 5.04 -14.87 7.26
CA ALA A 518 6.17 -14.62 8.14
C ALA A 518 5.75 -14.29 9.59
N PHE A 519 6.42 -14.90 10.56
CA PHE A 519 6.20 -14.73 11.98
C PHE A 519 7.52 -14.65 12.76
N LEU A 520 7.60 -13.75 13.73
CA LEU A 520 8.62 -13.82 14.77
C LEU A 520 8.07 -14.63 15.96
N TYR A 521 8.77 -15.68 16.36
CA TYR A 521 8.42 -16.46 17.54
C TYR A 521 8.95 -15.79 18.81
N VAL A 522 8.04 -15.46 19.72
CA VAL A 522 8.35 -14.95 21.06
C VAL A 522 8.24 -16.09 22.07
N GLY A 523 9.40 -16.53 22.55
CA GLY A 523 9.54 -17.54 23.59
C GLY A 523 8.82 -17.24 24.93
N PRO A 524 8.87 -18.20 25.87
CA PRO A 524 8.25 -18.06 27.18
C PRO A 524 8.80 -16.84 27.93
N PRO A 525 8.06 -16.27 28.90
CA PRO A 525 8.47 -15.06 29.62
C PRO A 525 9.89 -15.10 30.19
N ALA A 526 10.35 -16.27 30.64
CA ALA A 526 11.69 -16.46 31.19
C ALA A 526 12.84 -16.30 30.18
N GLU A 527 12.58 -16.42 28.87
CA GLU A 527 13.58 -16.28 27.81
C GLU A 527 13.61 -14.88 27.18
N ARG A 528 12.65 -14.01 27.53
CA ARG A 528 12.51 -12.70 26.90
C ARG A 528 13.51 -11.71 27.45
N THR A 529 14.18 -11.01 26.56
CA THR A 529 15.13 -9.93 26.86
C THR A 529 14.56 -8.58 26.42
N ASP A 530 15.16 -7.47 26.87
CA ASP A 530 14.80 -6.11 26.42
C ASP A 530 15.30 -5.81 24.99
N GLU A 531 15.35 -6.82 24.13
CA GLU A 531 15.79 -6.68 22.75
C GLU A 531 14.79 -5.91 21.90
N ASP A 532 15.31 -5.04 21.05
CA ASP A 532 14.49 -4.25 20.13
C ASP A 532 13.94 -5.14 19.02
N LEU A 533 12.68 -5.58 19.18
CA LEU A 533 11.96 -6.40 18.21
C LEU A 533 11.86 -5.73 16.83
N SER A 534 11.95 -4.40 16.75
CA SER A 534 11.86 -3.67 15.48
C SER A 534 13.00 -3.97 14.50
N ARG A 535 14.09 -4.61 14.97
CA ARG A 535 15.17 -5.10 14.10
C ARG A 535 14.76 -6.27 13.21
N TYR A 536 13.69 -6.97 13.56
CA TYR A 536 13.18 -8.13 12.85
C TYR A 536 12.04 -7.74 11.90
N ASP A 537 12.32 -6.80 11.01
CA ASP A 537 11.37 -6.38 10.00
C ASP A 537 11.29 -7.38 8.84
N TYR A 538 10.39 -7.13 7.89
CA TYR A 538 10.18 -8.01 6.76
C TYR A 538 11.43 -8.12 5.87
N ASP A 539 12.15 -7.03 5.66
CA ASP A 539 13.38 -7.02 4.84
C ASP A 539 14.47 -7.90 5.48
N PHE A 540 14.56 -7.94 6.83
CA PHE A 540 15.44 -8.86 7.55
C PHE A 540 15.12 -10.33 7.25
N PHE A 541 13.83 -10.71 7.30
CA PHE A 541 13.40 -12.09 6.99
C PHE A 541 13.75 -12.47 5.55
N GLN A 542 13.49 -11.58 4.59
CA GLN A 542 13.79 -11.85 3.19
C GLN A 542 15.30 -11.90 2.92
N SER A 543 16.10 -11.07 3.60
CA SER A 543 17.56 -11.11 3.49
C SER A 543 18.15 -12.43 4.02
N GLU A 544 17.60 -12.95 5.11
CA GLU A 544 17.99 -14.25 5.67
C GLU A 544 17.64 -15.41 4.73
N LEU A 545 16.46 -15.37 4.13
CA LEU A 545 16.03 -16.38 3.16
C LEU A 545 16.86 -16.32 1.87
N ALA A 546 17.17 -15.13 1.36
CA ALA A 546 18.08 -14.97 0.21
C ALA A 546 19.48 -15.54 0.51
N ALA A 547 20.03 -15.27 1.71
CA ALA A 547 21.31 -15.84 2.12
C ALA A 547 21.29 -17.38 2.18
N ALA A 548 20.17 -17.97 2.61
CA ALA A 548 19.99 -19.43 2.62
C ALA A 548 19.92 -20.04 1.21
N GLU A 549 19.46 -19.29 0.21
CA GLU A 549 19.52 -19.66 -1.21
C GLU A 549 20.90 -19.43 -1.86
N GLY A 550 21.91 -18.99 -1.08
CA GLY A 550 23.25 -18.66 -1.58
C GLY A 550 23.31 -17.32 -2.31
N PHE A 551 22.39 -16.40 -1.98
CA PHE A 551 22.35 -15.06 -2.54
C PHE A 551 22.58 -14.02 -1.45
N SER A 552 23.84 -13.61 -1.28
CA SER A 552 24.23 -12.55 -0.35
C SER A 552 24.88 -11.34 -1.04
N VAL A 553 25.00 -10.24 -0.31
CA VAL A 553 25.75 -9.05 -0.76
C VAL A 553 27.20 -9.40 -1.05
N ASP A 554 27.80 -10.31 -0.27
CA ASP A 554 29.19 -10.73 -0.43
C ASP A 554 29.39 -11.54 -1.72
N ASP A 555 28.44 -12.43 -2.05
CA ASP A 555 28.46 -13.22 -3.29
C ASP A 555 28.35 -12.32 -4.54
N LEU A 556 27.53 -11.27 -4.46
CA LEU A 556 27.41 -10.28 -5.53
C LEU A 556 28.63 -9.36 -5.65
N GLY A 557 29.41 -9.18 -4.58
CA GLY A 557 30.53 -8.24 -4.47
C GLY A 557 31.91 -8.83 -4.73
N ALA A 558 32.03 -10.15 -4.92
CA ALA A 558 33.30 -10.88 -5.02
C ALA A 558 34.22 -10.51 -6.21
N ALA A 559 33.84 -9.53 -7.04
CA ALA A 559 34.67 -8.99 -8.12
C ALA A 559 35.18 -7.57 -7.77
N GLY A 560 36.25 -7.48 -6.97
CA GLY A 560 37.24 -6.41 -7.18
C GLY A 560 37.37 -5.23 -6.20
N SER A 561 36.85 -5.26 -4.96
CA SER A 561 37.05 -4.16 -4.00
C SER A 561 37.79 -4.60 -2.73
N LYS A 562 38.96 -3.99 -2.47
CA LYS A 562 39.70 -4.09 -1.19
C LYS A 562 39.10 -3.20 -0.08
N ASP A 563 38.07 -2.42 -0.39
CA ASP A 563 37.33 -1.63 0.58
C ASP A 563 36.08 -2.40 1.04
N SER A 564 35.95 -2.54 2.35
CA SER A 564 34.91 -3.29 3.08
C SER A 564 33.48 -2.71 2.98
N ARG A 565 33.19 -1.88 1.97
CA ARG A 565 31.83 -1.43 1.63
C ARG A 565 31.44 -2.01 0.28
N ALA A 566 30.33 -2.76 0.29
CA ALA A 566 29.72 -3.27 -0.93
C ALA A 566 29.36 -2.13 -1.89
N ASP A 567 29.54 -2.39 -3.19
CA ASP A 567 29.20 -1.45 -4.26
C ASP A 567 27.70 -1.08 -4.20
N PRO A 568 27.32 0.19 -4.34
CA PRO A 568 25.92 0.61 -4.33
C PRO A 568 25.03 -0.08 -5.37
N GLY A 569 25.58 -0.44 -6.53
CA GLY A 569 24.86 -1.20 -7.55
C GLY A 569 24.55 -2.63 -7.09
N VAL A 570 25.51 -3.28 -6.43
CA VAL A 570 25.33 -4.60 -5.80
C VAL A 570 24.24 -4.56 -4.72
N LEU A 571 24.27 -3.55 -3.84
CA LEU A 571 23.25 -3.40 -2.80
C LEU A 571 21.85 -3.13 -3.37
N ALA A 572 21.75 -2.33 -4.45
CA ALA A 572 20.48 -2.07 -5.12
C ALA A 572 19.86 -3.35 -5.71
N VAL A 573 20.68 -4.18 -6.35
CA VAL A 573 20.24 -5.49 -6.86
C VAL A 573 19.84 -6.39 -5.70
N PHE A 574 20.62 -6.47 -4.63
CA PHE A 574 20.24 -7.27 -3.46
C PHE A 574 18.86 -6.87 -2.89
N HIS A 575 18.60 -5.56 -2.74
CA HIS A 575 17.30 -5.04 -2.30
C HIS A 575 16.15 -5.39 -3.25
N ASP A 576 16.41 -5.40 -4.55
CA ASP A 576 15.42 -5.82 -5.54
C ASP A 576 15.15 -7.33 -5.47
N TYR A 577 16.17 -8.14 -5.16
CA TYR A 577 16.06 -9.59 -5.07
C TYR A 577 15.16 -9.99 -3.91
N ILE A 578 15.46 -9.47 -2.70
CA ILE A 578 14.70 -9.78 -1.49
C ILE A 578 13.23 -9.35 -1.60
N LYS A 579 12.93 -8.32 -2.40
CA LYS A 579 11.55 -7.87 -2.67
C LYS A 579 10.81 -8.75 -3.67
N LEU A 580 11.51 -9.31 -4.65
CA LEU A 580 10.90 -10.14 -5.70
C LEU A 580 10.77 -11.61 -5.31
N MET A 581 11.66 -12.10 -4.45
CA MET A 581 11.69 -13.49 -4.01
C MET A 581 10.35 -13.99 -3.43
N PRO A 582 9.71 -13.30 -2.47
CA PRO A 582 8.40 -13.74 -1.97
C PRO A 582 7.33 -13.72 -3.06
N LEU A 583 7.41 -12.76 -3.98
CA LEU A 583 6.46 -12.66 -5.09
C LEU A 583 6.60 -13.82 -6.08
N VAL A 584 7.82 -14.28 -6.35
CA VAL A 584 8.11 -15.45 -7.19
C VAL A 584 7.64 -16.73 -6.49
N ALA A 585 7.82 -16.86 -5.18
CA ALA A 585 7.31 -17.99 -4.41
C ALA A 585 5.77 -18.09 -4.50
N GLU A 586 5.07 -16.96 -4.36
CA GLU A 586 3.62 -16.87 -4.51
C GLU A 586 3.14 -17.24 -5.93
N VAL A 587 3.81 -16.74 -6.98
CA VAL A 587 3.45 -17.06 -8.36
C VAL A 587 3.68 -18.54 -8.70
N ASN A 588 4.78 -19.12 -8.21
CA ASN A 588 5.02 -20.56 -8.34
C ASN A 588 3.91 -21.38 -7.65
N GLN A 589 3.46 -20.94 -6.47
CA GLN A 589 2.37 -21.58 -5.77
C GLN A 589 1.04 -21.47 -6.54
N MET A 590 0.72 -20.29 -7.09
CA MET A 590 -0.47 -20.11 -7.94
C MET A 590 -0.41 -20.98 -9.20
N SER A 591 0.77 -21.07 -9.84
CA SER A 591 1.01 -21.92 -11.01
C SER A 591 0.75 -23.39 -10.71
N GLU A 592 1.21 -23.88 -9.55
CA GLU A 592 0.99 -25.26 -9.10
C GLU A 592 -0.50 -25.55 -8.85
N GLU A 593 -1.19 -24.69 -8.10
CA GLU A 593 -2.60 -24.89 -7.75
C GLU A 593 -3.55 -24.75 -8.96
N LEU A 594 -3.26 -23.80 -9.86
CA LEU A 594 -3.98 -23.61 -11.13
C LEU A 594 -3.56 -24.60 -12.23
N LYS A 595 -2.56 -25.47 -11.98
CA LYS A 595 -2.01 -26.43 -12.94
C LYS A 595 -1.56 -25.79 -14.26
N LYS A 596 -0.79 -24.70 -14.15
CA LYS A 596 -0.26 -23.96 -15.29
C LYS A 596 1.08 -24.49 -15.82
N ASP A 597 1.72 -25.41 -15.09
CA ASP A 597 3.00 -26.04 -15.45
C ASP A 597 4.16 -25.06 -15.70
N LEU A 598 4.12 -23.87 -15.08
CA LEU A 598 5.17 -22.85 -15.20
C LEU A 598 5.96 -22.72 -13.91
N LYS A 599 7.29 -22.63 -14.04
CA LYS A 599 8.24 -22.37 -12.96
C LYS A 599 8.91 -21.01 -13.17
N PHE A 600 8.93 -20.20 -12.12
CA PHE A 600 9.49 -18.85 -12.09
C PHE A 600 10.72 -18.83 -11.20
N GLU A 601 11.82 -18.25 -11.70
CA GLU A 601 13.11 -18.20 -11.00
C GLU A 601 13.75 -16.83 -11.16
N LEU A 602 14.28 -16.27 -10.06
CA LEU A 602 15.04 -15.02 -10.12
C LEU A 602 16.42 -15.24 -10.70
N LYS A 603 16.84 -14.33 -11.57
CA LYS A 603 18.13 -14.37 -12.25
C LYS A 603 18.75 -12.98 -12.26
N VAL A 604 20.05 -12.90 -12.00
CA VAL A 604 20.80 -11.64 -12.09
C VAL A 604 21.47 -11.56 -13.45
N LYS A 605 21.11 -10.55 -14.23
CA LYS A 605 21.74 -10.23 -15.51
C LYS A 605 22.88 -9.25 -15.29
N ASN A 606 24.08 -9.59 -15.76
CA ASN A 606 25.18 -8.64 -15.88
C ASN A 606 25.15 -7.95 -17.25
N LEU A 607 24.94 -6.63 -17.30
CA LEU A 607 24.87 -5.87 -18.56
C LEU A 607 26.23 -5.75 -19.27
N ALA A 608 27.34 -6.01 -18.57
CA ALA A 608 28.69 -6.05 -19.14
C ALA A 608 28.81 -7.07 -20.29
N SER A 609 28.01 -8.14 -20.24
CA SER A 609 27.96 -9.20 -21.27
C SER A 609 27.40 -8.73 -22.63
N THR A 610 26.79 -7.55 -22.68
CA THR A 610 26.19 -6.96 -23.89
C THR A 610 26.90 -5.70 -24.40
N ASP A 611 27.84 -5.14 -23.64
CA ASP A 611 28.66 -4.02 -24.11
C ASP A 611 29.89 -4.55 -24.85
N SER A 612 30.05 -4.10 -26.10
CA SER A 612 31.25 -4.28 -26.95
C SER A 612 32.59 -3.98 -26.27
N ARG A 613 32.61 -3.22 -25.17
CA ARG A 613 33.81 -2.82 -24.43
C ARG A 613 33.86 -3.37 -22.99
N GLY A 614 32.83 -4.08 -22.53
CA GLY A 614 32.78 -4.71 -21.20
C GLY A 614 32.81 -3.73 -20.01
N TYR A 615 32.42 -2.46 -20.19
CA TYR A 615 32.52 -1.44 -19.13
C TYR A 615 31.26 -1.31 -18.27
N ASP A 616 30.11 -1.79 -18.73
CA ASP A 616 28.84 -1.63 -18.01
C ASP A 616 28.70 -2.65 -16.88
N LEU A 617 29.13 -2.30 -15.66
CA LEU A 617 29.04 -3.16 -14.49
C LEU A 617 27.62 -3.23 -13.88
N GLN A 618 26.60 -2.65 -14.53
CA GLN A 618 25.24 -2.67 -14.00
C GLN A 618 24.66 -4.10 -14.00
N LYS A 619 24.11 -4.47 -12.84
CA LYS A 619 23.38 -5.72 -12.64
C LYS A 619 21.89 -5.41 -12.58
N GLU A 620 21.05 -6.24 -13.20
CA GLU A 620 19.58 -6.14 -13.13
C GLU A 620 18.97 -7.49 -12.78
N ILE A 621 17.83 -7.50 -12.10
CA ILE A 621 17.08 -8.73 -11.82
C ILE A 621 16.05 -8.98 -12.91
N MET A 622 16.04 -10.21 -13.39
CA MET A 622 15.05 -10.76 -14.30
C MET A 622 14.37 -11.98 -13.69
N VAL A 623 13.23 -12.36 -14.26
CA VAL A 623 12.51 -13.58 -13.90
C VAL A 623 12.55 -14.53 -15.09
N LYS A 624 13.23 -15.67 -14.93
CA LYS A 624 13.19 -16.77 -15.89
C LYS A 624 11.90 -17.56 -15.65
N VAL A 625 11.12 -17.76 -16.71
CA VAL A 625 9.88 -18.53 -16.68
C VAL A 625 10.10 -19.77 -17.54
N THR A 626 9.88 -20.96 -16.99
CA THR A 626 10.09 -22.22 -17.70
C THR A 626 8.82 -23.06 -17.68
N HIS A 627 8.37 -23.52 -18.85
CA HIS A 627 7.27 -24.47 -18.97
C HIS A 627 7.79 -25.88 -18.73
N ALA A 628 7.33 -26.55 -17.68
CA ALA A 628 7.88 -27.82 -17.21
C ALA A 628 7.73 -28.98 -18.23
N THR A 629 6.70 -28.94 -19.08
CA THR A 629 6.42 -30.00 -20.06
C THR A 629 6.95 -29.73 -21.47
N THR A 630 6.95 -28.48 -21.94
CA THR A 630 7.42 -28.11 -23.29
C THR A 630 8.87 -27.63 -23.31
N ASN A 631 9.47 -27.39 -22.13
CA ASN A 631 10.79 -26.77 -21.94
C ASN A 631 10.94 -25.38 -22.59
N GLN A 632 9.83 -24.70 -22.90
CA GLN A 632 9.88 -23.31 -23.35
C GLN A 632 10.32 -22.39 -22.21
N VAL A 633 11.18 -21.43 -22.54
CA VAL A 633 11.74 -20.47 -21.59
C VAL A 633 11.43 -19.04 -22.02
N TRP A 634 10.97 -18.22 -21.09
CA TRP A 634 10.83 -16.78 -21.24
C TRP A 634 11.69 -16.05 -20.21
N VAL A 635 12.10 -14.84 -20.56
CA VAL A 635 12.83 -13.96 -19.65
C VAL A 635 12.03 -12.68 -19.49
N TRP A 636 11.51 -12.46 -18.29
CA TRP A 636 10.69 -11.31 -17.96
C TRP A 636 11.51 -10.28 -17.19
N SER A 637 11.35 -9.00 -17.55
CA SER A 637 11.85 -7.92 -16.70
C SER A 637 11.08 -7.89 -15.37
N LYS A 638 11.72 -7.34 -14.33
CA LYS A 638 11.07 -7.06 -13.04
C LYS A 638 9.68 -6.43 -13.20
N ALA A 639 9.56 -5.44 -14.08
CA ALA A 639 8.31 -4.74 -14.31
C ALA A 639 7.25 -5.63 -14.98
N LYS A 640 7.62 -6.43 -15.99
CA LYS A 640 6.70 -7.40 -16.64
C LYS A 640 6.15 -8.39 -15.62
N PHE A 641 7.03 -8.92 -14.77
CA PHE A 641 6.67 -9.89 -13.75
C PHE A 641 5.71 -9.34 -12.70
N ILE A 642 6.01 -8.19 -12.09
CA ILE A 642 5.15 -7.58 -11.05
C ILE A 642 3.74 -7.34 -11.58
N ASN A 643 3.62 -6.92 -12.84
CA ASN A 643 2.35 -6.71 -13.50
C ASN A 643 1.57 -8.00 -13.74
N ARG A 644 2.23 -9.01 -14.31
CA ARG A 644 1.57 -10.30 -14.57
C ARG A 644 1.18 -11.01 -13.29
N LYS A 645 2.01 -10.94 -12.25
CA LYS A 645 1.65 -11.44 -10.91
C LYS A 645 0.30 -10.92 -10.45
N PHE A 646 0.04 -9.62 -10.59
CA PHE A 646 -1.25 -9.06 -10.17
C PHE A 646 -2.43 -9.72 -10.91
N LEU A 647 -2.31 -9.89 -12.23
CA LEU A 647 -3.35 -10.54 -13.02
C LEU A 647 -3.50 -12.03 -12.64
N MET A 648 -2.38 -12.70 -12.29
CA MET A 648 -2.40 -14.05 -11.74
C MET A 648 -3.13 -14.11 -10.40
N GLU A 649 -2.93 -13.12 -9.51
CA GLU A 649 -3.65 -13.01 -8.23
C GLU A 649 -5.15 -12.85 -8.42
N GLU A 650 -5.59 -12.01 -9.37
CA GLU A 650 -7.03 -11.85 -9.67
C GLU A 650 -7.63 -13.16 -10.19
N LEU A 651 -6.93 -13.84 -11.10
CA LEU A 651 -7.37 -15.14 -11.63
C LEU A 651 -7.43 -16.19 -10.52
N TYR A 652 -6.43 -16.20 -9.64
CA TYR A 652 -6.36 -17.12 -8.50
C TYR A 652 -7.42 -16.81 -7.45
N GLN A 653 -7.79 -15.55 -7.22
CA GLN A 653 -8.89 -15.20 -6.32
C GLN A 653 -10.22 -15.78 -6.83
N ARG A 654 -10.50 -15.65 -8.13
CA ARG A 654 -11.69 -16.27 -8.75
C ARG A 654 -11.71 -17.78 -8.60
N PHE A 655 -10.54 -18.43 -8.75
CA PHE A 655 -10.37 -19.86 -8.49
C PHE A 655 -10.77 -20.22 -7.05
N GLN A 656 -10.29 -19.46 -6.06
CA GLN A 656 -10.63 -19.69 -4.66
C GLN A 656 -12.11 -19.47 -4.33
N GLU A 657 -12.76 -18.53 -5.02
CA GLU A 657 -14.19 -18.25 -4.89
C GLU A 657 -15.08 -19.29 -5.62
N GLY A 658 -14.45 -20.25 -6.32
CA GLY A 658 -15.14 -21.30 -7.09
C GLY A 658 -15.76 -20.79 -8.40
N GLU A 659 -15.31 -19.62 -8.88
CA GLU A 659 -15.73 -19.05 -10.16
C GLU A 659 -15.01 -19.74 -11.33
N ASP A 660 -15.52 -19.51 -12.56
CA ASP A 660 -14.86 -19.98 -13.77
C ASP A 660 -13.54 -19.22 -13.98
N THR A 661 -12.46 -19.99 -14.14
CA THR A 661 -11.10 -19.51 -14.34
C THR A 661 -10.68 -19.57 -15.81
N HIS A 662 -11.58 -19.99 -16.70
CA HIS A 662 -11.31 -20.01 -18.12
C HIS A 662 -11.11 -18.59 -18.65
N VAL A 663 -9.95 -18.35 -19.24
CA VAL A 663 -9.59 -17.11 -19.89
C VAL A 663 -9.08 -17.44 -21.29
N ASN A 664 -9.42 -16.60 -22.27
CA ASN A 664 -8.83 -16.69 -23.60
C ASN A 664 -7.30 -16.64 -23.48
N GLN A 665 -6.59 -17.32 -24.38
CA GLN A 665 -5.12 -17.40 -24.35
C GLN A 665 -4.46 -16.01 -24.27
N ASP A 666 -4.94 -15.04 -25.04
CA ASP A 666 -4.43 -13.67 -25.00
C ASP A 666 -4.68 -12.98 -23.65
N SER A 667 -5.70 -13.37 -22.91
CA SER A 667 -6.02 -12.81 -21.59
C SER A 667 -5.44 -13.63 -20.43
N ASP A 668 -4.78 -14.74 -20.70
CA ASP A 668 -4.17 -15.59 -19.68
C ASP A 668 -2.87 -14.95 -19.17
N PRO A 669 -2.78 -14.55 -17.89
CA PRO A 669 -1.58 -13.91 -17.37
C PRO A 669 -0.37 -14.85 -17.28
N PHE A 670 -0.60 -16.17 -17.35
CA PHE A 670 0.46 -17.18 -17.38
C PHE A 670 1.01 -17.41 -18.79
N TRP A 671 0.34 -16.94 -19.84
CA TRP A 671 0.76 -17.20 -21.21
C TRP A 671 1.48 -16.01 -21.83
N ASP A 672 2.57 -16.26 -22.58
CA ASP A 672 3.34 -15.26 -23.31
C ASP A 672 3.73 -15.84 -24.68
N PRO A 673 3.64 -15.09 -25.79
CA PRO A 673 4.18 -15.58 -27.06
C PRO A 673 5.69 -15.82 -26.92
N VAL A 674 6.19 -16.82 -27.66
CA VAL A 674 7.63 -17.07 -27.73
C VAL A 674 8.26 -15.98 -28.60
N GLU A 675 9.17 -15.22 -28.02
CA GLU A 675 9.94 -14.16 -28.69
C GLU A 675 11.41 -14.58 -28.79
N VAL A 676 12.15 -13.99 -29.73
CA VAL A 676 13.60 -14.22 -29.83
C VAL A 676 14.28 -13.58 -28.63
N VAL A 677 14.89 -14.41 -27.76
CA VAL A 677 15.60 -13.95 -26.56
C VAL A 677 17.11 -14.02 -26.79
N HIS A 678 17.83 -13.01 -26.30
CA HIS A 678 19.29 -13.04 -26.26
C HIS A 678 19.78 -14.04 -25.21
N LEU A 679 20.32 -15.19 -25.66
CA LEU A 679 20.81 -16.26 -24.79
C LEU A 679 22.18 -15.93 -24.18
N GLY A 680 23.08 -15.33 -24.97
CA GLY A 680 24.44 -15.09 -24.56
C GLY A 680 25.28 -14.46 -25.66
N SER A 681 26.54 -14.19 -25.33
CA SER A 681 27.51 -13.56 -26.22
C SER A 681 28.73 -14.47 -26.37
N ALA A 682 29.23 -14.58 -27.59
CA ALA A 682 30.53 -15.19 -27.86
C ALA A 682 31.48 -14.10 -28.38
N HIS A 683 32.71 -14.07 -27.86
CA HIS A 683 33.71 -13.09 -28.25
C HIS A 683 34.78 -13.79 -29.11
N VAL A 684 35.12 -13.15 -30.23
CA VAL A 684 36.07 -13.65 -31.23
C VAL A 684 37.20 -12.64 -31.35
N TRP A 685 38.45 -13.10 -31.30
CA TRP A 685 39.60 -12.20 -31.37
C TRP A 685 39.97 -11.89 -32.82
N LEU A 686 39.64 -10.67 -33.26
CA LEU A 686 39.77 -10.25 -34.66
C LEU A 686 41.19 -9.88 -35.09
N GLN A 687 42.22 -10.10 -34.26
CA GLN A 687 43.59 -9.66 -34.57
C GLN A 687 44.12 -10.28 -35.87
N SER A 688 43.77 -11.53 -36.14
CA SER A 688 44.16 -12.25 -37.37
C SER A 688 43.61 -11.61 -38.65
N LEU A 689 42.48 -10.90 -38.54
CA LEU A 689 41.85 -10.22 -39.69
C LEU A 689 42.65 -9.01 -40.16
N ALA A 690 43.49 -8.42 -39.30
CA ALA A 690 44.37 -7.32 -39.68
C ALA A 690 45.42 -7.75 -40.72
N TYR A 691 45.67 -9.05 -40.86
CA TYR A 691 46.59 -9.63 -41.84
C TYR A 691 45.86 -10.24 -43.06
N CYS A 692 44.53 -10.04 -43.16
CA CYS A 692 43.68 -10.68 -44.17
C CYS A 692 43.84 -12.22 -44.18
N VAL A 693 43.96 -12.84 -43.01
CA VAL A 693 44.01 -14.30 -42.85
C VAL A 693 42.63 -14.81 -42.43
N GLN A 694 42.22 -15.95 -42.98
CA GLN A 694 41.00 -16.63 -42.55
C GLN A 694 41.13 -17.06 -41.08
N LEU A 695 40.09 -16.79 -40.29
CA LEU A 695 39.99 -17.19 -38.89
C LEU A 695 38.92 -18.28 -38.76
N GLU A 696 39.29 -19.41 -38.18
CA GLU A 696 38.39 -20.46 -37.71
C GLU A 696 38.59 -20.56 -36.19
N GLU A 697 37.56 -20.22 -35.43
CA GLU A 697 37.63 -20.16 -33.97
C GLU A 697 36.40 -20.86 -33.38
N GLN A 698 36.67 -21.78 -32.46
CA GLN A 698 35.65 -22.35 -31.59
C GLN A 698 35.59 -21.49 -30.33
N THR A 699 34.43 -20.91 -30.06
CA THR A 699 34.23 -19.99 -28.93
C THR A 699 32.98 -20.37 -28.14
N GLU A 700 33.05 -20.14 -26.84
CA GLU A 700 31.97 -20.42 -25.90
C GLU A 700 30.93 -19.29 -25.98
N LEU A 701 29.66 -19.65 -26.11
CA LEU A 701 28.54 -18.74 -25.95
C LEU A 701 28.19 -18.68 -24.47
N LEU A 702 28.60 -17.59 -23.84
CA LEU A 702 28.39 -17.37 -22.42
C LEU A 702 27.07 -16.65 -22.18
N ASN A 703 26.24 -17.17 -21.30
CA ASN A 703 25.02 -16.49 -20.87
C ASN A 703 25.30 -15.31 -19.94
N SER A 704 24.22 -14.68 -19.46
CA SER A 704 24.31 -13.55 -18.53
C SER A 704 24.94 -13.87 -17.16
N GLU A 705 25.08 -15.15 -16.82
CA GLU A 705 25.73 -15.66 -15.60
C GLU A 705 27.20 -16.04 -15.83
N GLY A 706 27.69 -15.92 -17.08
CA GLY A 706 29.04 -16.37 -17.45
C GLY A 706 29.17 -17.88 -17.58
N LEU A 707 28.05 -18.60 -17.66
CA LEU A 707 28.01 -20.04 -17.91
C LEU A 707 27.92 -20.30 -19.41
N GLU A 708 28.57 -21.37 -19.86
CA GLU A 708 28.52 -21.85 -21.22
C GLU A 708 27.13 -22.45 -21.53
N GLU A 709 26.42 -21.87 -22.51
CA GLU A 709 25.14 -22.40 -23.01
C GLU A 709 25.31 -23.15 -24.32
N ALA A 710 26.32 -22.78 -25.10
CA ALA A 710 26.63 -23.41 -26.37
C ALA A 710 28.09 -23.21 -26.73
N VAL A 711 28.58 -24.08 -27.60
CA VAL A 711 29.83 -23.89 -28.33
C VAL A 711 29.50 -23.47 -29.75
N VAL A 712 30.13 -22.40 -30.22
CA VAL A 712 29.95 -21.88 -31.57
C VAL A 712 31.26 -22.01 -32.34
N LEU A 713 31.20 -22.67 -33.50
CA LEU A 713 32.29 -22.68 -34.47
C LEU A 713 32.07 -21.58 -35.50
N ILE A 714 32.94 -20.57 -35.51
CA ILE A 714 32.81 -19.39 -36.35
C ILE A 714 33.99 -19.30 -37.31
N ASN A 715 33.66 -19.10 -38.59
CA ASN A 715 34.61 -18.86 -39.66
C ASN A 715 34.48 -17.41 -40.15
N LEU A 716 35.57 -16.65 -40.11
CA LEU A 716 35.67 -15.32 -40.68
C LEU A 716 36.65 -15.35 -41.84
N SER A 717 36.14 -15.12 -43.05
CA SER A 717 36.92 -15.16 -44.28
C SER A 717 37.01 -13.77 -44.90
N PRO A 718 38.22 -13.24 -45.17
CA PRO A 718 38.37 -12.01 -45.94
C PRO A 718 37.74 -12.18 -47.31
N CYS A 719 37.00 -11.19 -47.78
CA CYS A 719 36.32 -11.25 -49.06
C CYS A 719 36.45 -9.94 -49.83
N SER A 720 36.33 -10.05 -51.15
CA SER A 720 36.11 -8.90 -52.01
C SER A 720 34.73 -8.30 -51.77
N ARG A 721 34.52 -7.08 -52.27
CA ARG A 721 33.23 -6.37 -52.22
C ARG A 721 32.06 -7.19 -52.77
N ASP A 722 32.34 -8.10 -53.70
CA ASP A 722 31.35 -8.92 -54.39
C ASP A 722 31.05 -10.22 -53.64
N GLY A 723 31.68 -10.43 -52.47
CA GLY A 723 31.51 -11.62 -51.64
C GLY A 723 32.43 -12.79 -51.99
N ARG A 724 33.37 -12.63 -52.93
CA ARG A 724 34.35 -13.69 -53.26
C ARG A 724 35.42 -13.77 -52.16
N ILE A 725 35.61 -14.95 -51.59
CA ILE A 725 36.64 -15.25 -50.57
C ILE A 725 38.04 -15.04 -51.18
N LEU A 726 38.90 -14.34 -50.42
CA LEU A 726 40.30 -14.09 -50.74
C LEU A 726 41.18 -15.28 -50.30
N GLY A 727 42.23 -15.57 -51.07
CA GLY A 727 43.11 -16.72 -50.84
C GLY A 727 44.37 -16.37 -50.05
N GLU A 728 45.27 -17.34 -49.87
CA GLU A 728 46.55 -17.13 -49.16
C GLU A 728 47.43 -16.05 -49.82
N ASP A 729 47.32 -15.88 -51.14
CA ASP A 729 48.06 -14.88 -51.91
C ASP A 729 47.62 -13.43 -51.64
N ASP A 730 46.46 -13.24 -51.01
CA ASP A 730 45.87 -11.93 -50.70
C ASP A 730 46.17 -11.48 -49.26
N THR A 731 47.01 -12.24 -48.53
CA THR A 731 47.42 -11.93 -47.16
C THR A 731 48.34 -10.71 -47.09
N VAL A 732 48.21 -9.92 -46.03
CA VAL A 732 48.98 -8.69 -45.83
C VAL A 732 50.01 -8.92 -44.72
N ILE A 733 51.27 -8.56 -44.98
CA ILE A 733 52.37 -8.75 -44.03
C ILE A 733 52.40 -7.64 -42.97
N ASP A 734 52.19 -6.38 -43.37
CA ASP A 734 52.09 -5.24 -42.46
C ASP A 734 50.64 -4.71 -42.41
N PRO A 735 49.91 -4.92 -41.29
CA PRO A 735 48.52 -4.49 -41.15
C PRO A 735 48.34 -2.96 -41.26
N LEU A 736 49.40 -2.17 -41.08
CA LEU A 736 49.35 -0.72 -41.27
C LEU A 736 49.02 -0.32 -42.72
N GLU A 737 49.30 -1.19 -43.70
CA GLU A 737 48.96 -0.95 -45.12
C GLU A 737 47.46 -0.90 -45.39
N LEU A 738 46.65 -1.47 -44.49
CA LEU A 738 45.20 -1.47 -44.58
C LEU A 738 44.56 -0.20 -44.00
N LEU A 739 45.34 0.67 -43.34
CA LEU A 739 44.80 1.90 -42.75
C LEU A 739 44.19 2.82 -43.82
N GLY A 740 42.93 3.20 -43.60
CA GLY A 740 42.16 4.01 -44.54
C GLY A 740 41.61 3.25 -45.76
N ARG A 741 41.84 1.94 -45.85
CA ARG A 741 41.26 1.07 -46.88
C ARG A 741 40.06 0.31 -46.33
N ARG A 742 39.09 0.04 -47.19
CA ARG A 742 37.95 -0.82 -46.85
C ARG A 742 38.39 -2.28 -46.94
N VAL A 743 38.01 -3.07 -45.93
CA VAL A 743 38.20 -4.52 -45.89
C VAL A 743 36.84 -5.13 -45.59
N ASP A 744 36.44 -6.13 -46.37
CA ASP A 744 35.18 -6.84 -46.20
C ASP A 744 35.47 -8.27 -45.71
N PHE A 745 34.60 -8.80 -44.85
CA PHE A 745 34.71 -10.15 -44.31
C PHE A 745 33.35 -10.83 -44.36
N GLN A 746 33.36 -12.12 -44.69
CA GLN A 746 32.20 -12.99 -44.57
C GLN A 746 32.29 -13.74 -43.23
N ILE A 747 31.25 -13.60 -42.42
CA ILE A 747 31.10 -14.33 -41.15
C ILE A 747 30.18 -15.51 -41.42
N HIS A 748 30.66 -16.71 -41.12
CA HIS A 748 29.90 -17.95 -41.25
C HIS A 748 29.92 -18.69 -39.92
N ILE A 749 28.74 -18.90 -39.33
CA ILE A 749 28.58 -19.74 -38.15
C ILE A 749 28.40 -21.18 -38.67
N ALA A 750 29.46 -21.97 -38.57
CA ALA A 750 29.49 -23.33 -39.11
C ALA A 750 28.68 -24.29 -38.25
N GLU A 751 28.84 -24.20 -36.92
CA GLU A 751 28.12 -25.03 -35.95
C GLU A 751 27.78 -24.20 -34.71
N CYS A 752 26.64 -24.51 -34.09
CA CYS A 752 26.26 -24.00 -32.77
C CYS A 752 25.62 -25.17 -32.01
N LEU A 753 26.33 -25.68 -31.02
CA LEU A 753 25.96 -26.87 -30.25
C LEU A 753 25.64 -26.44 -28.82
N GLY A 754 24.38 -26.57 -28.41
CA GLY A 754 23.99 -26.31 -27.01
C GLY A 754 24.59 -27.33 -26.05
N VAL A 755 24.91 -26.88 -24.84
CA VAL A 755 25.47 -27.69 -23.74
C VAL A 755 24.41 -28.59 -23.09
#